data_AF-A0A838GVY5-F1
#
_entry.id   AF-A0A838GVY5-F1
#
_cell.length_a   1.000
_cell.length_b   1.000
_cell.length_c   1.000
_cell.angle_alpha   90.00
_cell.angle_beta   90.00
_cell.angle_gamma   90.00
#
_symmetry.space_group_name_H-M   'P 1'
#
loop_
_entity.id
_entity.type
_entity.pdbx_description
1 polymer ?
#
loop_
_entity_poly.entity_id
_entity_poly.type
_entity_poly.pdbx_seq_one_letter_code
_entity_poly.pdbx_strand_id
1 'polypeptide(L)'
;MKRRVLSLPAIAIAAVLFAGMPTAVAGEGETSLRISATDVERYPDVAITLTAPTILDGGTLGPDAFSLLEDGADRRFKLSRVAGDELEVVLVIDTSGSMSGAPMVSAKAAASSFVRQLPSGSEVAVLGFGSEPTLASPFTTSAAAAARAIDRLRPSGETALYDALARALREFPAGSGAQRAVVVLSDGADTASETTSRATRSALREAEVGFFGVSLTSADGNGAALRDLSKAVNGRVVAAHDAAALADVYADIAAELRSRYLLTYRSDASGPTPVEVVLEQGSIRASAREVLSLPTPATAPDDAPAPSGPPTLRVVGVDDSAYPNMEVTVVAPRGLAKEQLDAASFSLEEGGLPADVSVAPVKGQRLEVVVAVDVSGSMAGEPLDAAKAAAVDFIDAVPDGTQVAVLAFAGRPRLVASFTSDKAQVTEAVDALVAGGETSLYDAAVEAASLFAGRQRATRSVVLLSDGGDTVSVSDAATAAEKLAEAHASVEAVNFKTPEAARQALADLATPTGGSITPVEDAAGLAVIYEGLAMDLGNQYVLRYRSRSRGETVVAVEVEKNAIRAEALRTVVLPPLPWREALFGSRLGLALGAMAMYLAMALTILLLLAPRPPRASLAAPGGGGGRTHSVALSGLGDWAKERVERTLRRRGWSHGLNERLEQAGLLLRPGEFVLLVAGAASVLMSAGSLAAGPLAGLALALLVALAAKVLLDLRARRRRSAFCGQLGDTLQMLAGSLRTGYGLLQAIDAVARESDAPTCDEFRRIVLEARLGRDLATTLRALSARINSEDFEWVVQAIEIHHDIGGDLAEVLDEVASTIRERAQVFRQVRALSAEGRLSAAILLALPFVVIGGISITNPSYMDELFSTSVGLSLLAGGAVLMSVGALWLRKIVKPVF
;
A
#
# COMPACT_ATOMS: atom_id res chain seq x y z
N MET A 1 -52.01 26.80 -29.89
CA MET A 1 -51.76 25.76 -30.92
C MET A 1 -50.26 25.65 -31.19
N LYS A 2 -49.76 24.40 -31.29
CA LYS A 2 -48.47 23.91 -31.83
C LYS A 2 -47.19 24.06 -30.98
N ARG A 3 -46.80 22.90 -30.43
CA ARG A 3 -45.44 22.46 -30.02
C ARG A 3 -44.38 22.81 -31.05
N ARG A 4 -43.18 23.23 -30.60
CA ARG A 4 -41.91 22.73 -31.14
C ARG A 4 -40.84 22.63 -30.04
N VAL A 5 -40.24 21.45 -30.04
CA VAL A 5 -39.04 20.98 -29.35
C VAL A 5 -37.86 21.89 -29.67
N LEU A 6 -37.04 22.23 -28.67
CA LEU A 6 -35.68 22.70 -28.89
C LEU A 6 -34.72 21.84 -28.05
N SER A 7 -34.13 20.89 -28.77
CA SER A 7 -32.97 20.08 -28.40
C SER A 7 -31.68 20.87 -28.61
N LEU A 8 -30.76 20.70 -27.66
CA LEU A 8 -29.28 20.72 -27.72
C LEU A 8 -28.64 20.70 -29.13
N PRO A 9 -27.45 21.34 -29.33
CA PRO A 9 -26.22 20.82 -28.71
C PRO A 9 -25.19 21.87 -28.26
N ALA A 10 -24.59 21.62 -27.10
CA ALA A 10 -23.34 22.24 -26.66
C ALA A 10 -22.39 21.12 -26.18
N ILE A 11 -21.76 20.44 -27.14
CA ILE A 11 -20.62 19.55 -26.92
C ILE A 11 -19.57 19.98 -27.94
N ALA A 12 -18.59 20.77 -27.49
CA ALA A 12 -17.23 20.84 -28.02
C ALA A 12 -16.48 21.93 -27.24
N ILE A 13 -15.56 21.49 -26.38
CA ILE A 13 -14.22 22.02 -26.08
C ILE A 13 -13.83 21.38 -24.74
N ALA A 14 -13.40 20.13 -24.83
CA ALA A 14 -12.57 19.43 -23.86
C ALA A 14 -11.44 18.80 -24.66
N ALA A 15 -10.53 19.64 -25.13
CA ALA A 15 -9.30 19.25 -25.79
C ALA A 15 -8.24 20.31 -25.44
N VAL A 16 -7.05 19.84 -25.11
CA VAL A 16 -5.84 20.60 -24.70
C VAL A 16 -5.76 20.94 -23.21
N LEU A 17 -5.35 19.95 -22.41
CA LEU A 17 -4.23 20.01 -21.45
C LEU A 17 -4.12 18.66 -20.68
N PHE A 18 -3.82 17.58 -21.41
CA PHE A 18 -3.25 16.36 -20.83
C PHE A 18 -2.44 15.68 -21.94
N ALA A 19 -1.21 16.16 -22.13
CA ALA A 19 -0.19 15.50 -22.93
C ALA A 19 1.01 15.35 -22.01
N GLY A 20 1.33 14.10 -21.64
CA GLY A 20 2.49 13.78 -20.81
C GLY A 20 2.22 12.86 -19.61
N MET A 21 1.36 11.86 -19.74
CA MET A 21 1.34 10.68 -18.85
C MET A 21 1.11 9.46 -19.75
N PRO A 22 1.90 8.37 -19.62
CA PRO A 22 1.71 7.18 -20.43
C PRO A 22 0.37 6.55 -20.07
N THR A 23 -0.45 6.32 -21.10
CA THR A 23 -1.67 5.53 -20.98
C THR A 23 -1.30 4.09 -20.68
N ALA A 24 -1.48 3.65 -19.43
CA ALA A 24 -1.64 2.24 -19.12
C ALA A 24 -2.95 1.79 -19.78
N VAL A 25 -2.83 1.10 -20.90
CA VAL A 25 -3.93 0.40 -21.57
C VAL A 25 -4.32 -0.79 -20.70
N ALA A 26 -5.59 -0.87 -20.35
CA ALA A 26 -6.21 -2.09 -19.86
C ALA A 26 -6.30 -3.11 -21.00
N GLY A 27 -5.82 -4.33 -20.76
CA GLY A 27 -6.01 -5.49 -21.65
C GLY A 27 -4.74 -6.29 -21.95
N GLU A 28 -4.06 -6.85 -20.94
CA GLU A 28 -2.90 -7.74 -21.13
C GLU A 28 -3.24 -9.17 -21.63
N GLY A 29 -4.40 -9.38 -22.27
CA GLY A 29 -4.88 -10.73 -22.62
C GLY A 29 -4.73 -11.18 -24.06
N GLU A 30 -4.63 -10.28 -25.05
CA GLU A 30 -4.93 -10.64 -26.45
C GLU A 30 -3.77 -10.44 -27.46
N THR A 31 -2.65 -9.83 -27.08
CA THR A 31 -1.56 -9.49 -28.03
C THR A 31 -0.14 -9.83 -27.57
N SER A 32 0.03 -10.62 -26.50
CA SER A 32 1.36 -10.96 -25.99
C SER A 32 1.85 -12.34 -26.45
N LEU A 33 3.05 -12.40 -27.01
CA LEU A 33 3.85 -13.62 -27.16
C LEU A 33 4.39 -14.00 -25.78
N ARG A 34 4.37 -15.30 -25.43
CA ARG A 34 4.82 -15.77 -24.10
C ARG A 34 5.76 -16.95 -24.23
N ILE A 35 6.82 -16.96 -23.42
CA ILE A 35 7.64 -18.16 -23.18
C ILE A 35 6.96 -18.99 -22.08
N SER A 36 6.60 -20.22 -22.43
CA SER A 36 5.80 -21.12 -21.60
C SER A 36 6.64 -22.16 -20.86
N ALA A 37 7.78 -22.55 -21.43
CA ALA A 37 8.75 -23.47 -20.83
C ALA A 37 10.10 -23.33 -21.54
N THR A 38 11.19 -23.59 -20.81
CA THR A 38 12.57 -23.55 -21.30
C THR A 38 13.30 -24.82 -20.87
N ASP A 39 13.85 -25.56 -21.83
CA ASP A 39 14.63 -26.78 -21.59
C ASP A 39 16.08 -26.52 -22.01
N VAL A 40 16.97 -26.64 -21.02
CA VAL A 40 18.43 -26.46 -21.14
C VAL A 40 19.19 -27.75 -20.83
N GLU A 41 18.51 -28.88 -20.59
CA GLU A 41 19.15 -30.15 -20.20
C GLU A 41 20.08 -30.69 -21.30
N ARG A 42 19.80 -30.34 -22.56
CA ARG A 42 20.57 -30.77 -23.74
C ARG A 42 21.62 -29.76 -24.19
N TYR A 43 22.06 -28.86 -23.29
CA TYR A 43 23.09 -27.87 -23.58
C TYR A 43 24.31 -28.48 -24.31
N PRO A 44 24.79 -27.89 -25.44
CA PRO A 44 24.54 -26.53 -25.92
C PRO A 44 23.23 -26.32 -26.71
N ASP A 45 22.41 -27.35 -26.91
CA ASP A 45 21.12 -27.21 -27.58
C ASP A 45 20.04 -26.79 -26.56
N VAL A 46 19.41 -25.64 -26.81
CA VAL A 46 18.39 -25.02 -25.97
C VAL A 46 17.04 -25.08 -26.68
N ALA A 47 15.98 -25.44 -25.94
CA ALA A 47 14.62 -25.47 -26.45
C ALA A 47 13.71 -24.50 -25.67
N ILE A 48 12.98 -23.66 -26.40
CA ILE A 48 12.05 -22.66 -25.86
C ILE A 48 10.66 -22.95 -26.41
N THR A 49 9.69 -23.20 -25.53
CA THR A 49 8.29 -23.32 -25.92
C THR A 49 7.60 -21.96 -25.88
N LEU A 50 7.04 -21.56 -27.02
CA LEU A 50 6.38 -20.28 -27.23
C LEU A 50 4.88 -20.49 -27.37
N THR A 51 4.08 -19.62 -26.77
CA THR A 51 2.64 -19.50 -27.05
C THR A 51 2.40 -18.24 -27.86
N ALA A 52 1.90 -18.41 -29.09
CA ALA A 52 1.58 -17.28 -29.97
C ALA A 52 0.18 -16.71 -29.66
N PRO A 53 -0.04 -15.39 -29.89
CA PRO A 53 -1.34 -14.74 -29.73
C PRO A 53 -2.45 -15.45 -30.53
N THR A 54 -3.60 -15.69 -29.91
CA THR A 54 -4.76 -16.39 -30.49
C THR A 54 -5.48 -15.60 -31.59
N ILE A 55 -5.26 -14.28 -31.70
CA ILE A 55 -5.79 -13.45 -32.80
C ILE A 55 -5.26 -13.89 -34.18
N LEU A 56 -4.15 -14.63 -34.21
CA LEU A 56 -3.60 -15.24 -35.41
C LEU A 56 -4.33 -16.55 -35.76
N ASP A 57 -5.64 -16.46 -35.97
CA ASP A 57 -6.48 -17.61 -36.29
C ASP A 57 -6.12 -18.20 -37.67
N GLY A 58 -5.56 -19.42 -37.66
CA GLY A 58 -5.67 -20.38 -38.78
C GLY A 58 -4.48 -20.51 -39.74
N GLY A 59 -3.42 -19.71 -39.61
CA GLY A 59 -2.19 -19.88 -40.39
C GLY A 59 -1.07 -20.53 -39.59
N THR A 60 -0.38 -21.55 -40.11
CA THR A 60 0.91 -21.99 -39.56
C THR A 60 1.91 -20.84 -39.66
N LEU A 61 2.38 -20.33 -38.52
CA LEU A 61 3.43 -19.32 -38.47
C LEU A 61 4.74 -19.98 -38.91
N GLY A 62 5.34 -19.44 -39.96
CA GLY A 62 6.66 -19.87 -40.42
C GLY A 62 7.78 -19.29 -39.54
N PRO A 63 9.00 -19.86 -39.61
CA PRO A 63 10.16 -19.34 -38.88
C PRO A 63 10.45 -17.87 -39.20
N ASP A 64 10.13 -17.39 -40.40
CA ASP A 64 10.32 -16.00 -40.83
C ASP A 64 9.49 -14.97 -40.04
N ALA A 65 8.47 -15.41 -39.30
CA ALA A 65 7.68 -14.56 -38.42
C ALA A 65 8.38 -14.31 -37.06
N PHE A 66 9.44 -15.05 -36.75
CA PHE A 66 10.13 -14.99 -35.45
C PHE A 66 11.57 -14.51 -35.61
N SER A 67 12.08 -13.81 -34.59
CA SER A 67 13.51 -13.55 -34.41
C SER A 67 13.91 -13.86 -32.95
N LEU A 68 15.13 -14.34 -32.76
CA LEU A 68 15.68 -14.71 -31.46
C LEU A 68 16.93 -13.87 -31.19
N LEU A 69 16.94 -13.15 -30.07
CA LEU A 69 18.08 -12.40 -29.57
C LEU A 69 18.59 -13.07 -28.30
N GLU A 70 19.87 -13.42 -28.24
CA GLU A 70 20.56 -13.93 -27.05
C GLU A 70 21.69 -12.94 -26.70
N ASP A 71 21.69 -12.40 -25.48
CA ASP A 71 22.60 -11.31 -25.07
C ASP A 71 22.58 -10.11 -26.04
N GLY A 72 21.42 -9.87 -26.66
CA GLY A 72 21.25 -8.82 -27.67
C GLY A 72 21.80 -9.14 -29.06
N ALA A 73 22.35 -10.35 -29.28
CA ALA A 73 22.81 -10.82 -30.58
C ALA A 73 21.80 -11.76 -31.24
N ASP A 74 21.57 -11.61 -32.54
CA ASP A 74 20.63 -12.44 -33.31
C ASP A 74 21.15 -13.89 -33.45
N ARG A 75 20.29 -14.86 -33.14
CA ARG A 75 20.58 -16.29 -33.16
C ARG A 75 19.69 -17.02 -34.15
N ARG A 76 20.31 -17.93 -34.92
CA ARG A 76 19.57 -18.85 -35.79
C ARG A 76 18.90 -19.94 -34.96
N PHE A 77 17.62 -20.18 -35.23
CA PHE A 77 16.82 -21.19 -34.58
C PHE A 77 16.08 -22.07 -35.60
N LYS A 78 15.53 -23.19 -35.12
CA LYS A 78 14.53 -23.99 -35.80
C LYS A 78 13.21 -23.82 -35.07
N LEU A 79 12.13 -23.66 -35.82
CA LEU A 79 10.78 -23.54 -35.29
C LEU A 79 9.93 -24.72 -35.78
N SER A 80 9.30 -25.43 -34.86
CA SER A 80 8.25 -26.41 -35.16
C SER A 80 6.98 -26.04 -34.40
N ARG A 81 5.80 -26.30 -34.99
CA ARG A 81 4.55 -26.25 -34.23
C ARG A 81 4.47 -27.52 -33.39
N VAL A 82 4.05 -27.40 -32.14
CA VAL A 82 3.85 -28.57 -31.28
C VAL A 82 2.73 -29.41 -31.88
N ALA A 83 3.04 -30.64 -32.27
CA ALA A 83 2.09 -31.56 -32.87
C ALA A 83 1.17 -32.15 -31.79
N GLY A 84 -0.03 -32.60 -32.18
CA GLY A 84 -1.00 -33.11 -31.21
C GLY A 84 -0.54 -34.36 -30.47
N ASP A 85 0.22 -35.23 -31.12
CA ASP A 85 0.86 -36.41 -30.53
C ASP A 85 2.02 -36.10 -29.56
N GLU A 86 2.41 -34.82 -29.45
CA GLU A 86 3.36 -34.32 -28.45
C GLU A 86 2.66 -33.50 -27.35
N LEU A 87 1.34 -33.66 -27.16
CA LEU A 87 0.55 -32.96 -26.14
C LEU A 87 -0.20 -33.93 -25.22
N GLU A 88 0.14 -33.88 -23.93
CA GLU A 88 -0.52 -34.61 -22.84
C GLU A 88 -1.30 -33.62 -21.96
N VAL A 89 -2.62 -33.84 -21.82
CA VAL A 89 -3.49 -33.00 -21.00
C VAL A 89 -4.17 -33.81 -19.90
N VAL A 90 -4.03 -33.38 -18.63
CA VAL A 90 -4.85 -33.89 -17.54
C VAL A 90 -5.95 -32.88 -17.23
N LEU A 91 -7.19 -33.29 -17.47
CA LEU A 91 -8.38 -32.49 -17.15
C LEU A 91 -8.90 -32.88 -15.77
N VAL A 92 -8.80 -31.95 -14.82
CA VAL A 92 -9.15 -32.12 -13.41
C VAL A 92 -10.45 -31.37 -13.13
N ILE A 93 -11.52 -32.09 -12.81
CA ILE A 93 -12.87 -31.52 -12.65
C ILE A 93 -13.34 -31.71 -11.21
N ASP A 94 -13.71 -30.60 -10.58
CA ASP A 94 -14.32 -30.60 -9.26
C ASP A 94 -15.71 -31.27 -9.31
N THR A 95 -15.85 -32.26 -8.45
CA THR A 95 -17.05 -33.06 -8.23
C THR A 95 -17.47 -33.00 -6.76
N SER A 96 -17.16 -31.91 -6.05
CA SER A 96 -17.64 -31.67 -4.69
C SER A 96 -19.15 -31.41 -4.64
N GLY A 97 -19.72 -31.42 -3.43
CA GLY A 97 -21.15 -31.21 -3.21
C GLY A 97 -21.67 -29.88 -3.77
N SER A 98 -20.88 -28.80 -3.74
CA SER A 98 -21.22 -27.47 -4.25
C SER A 98 -21.47 -27.45 -5.77
N MET A 99 -20.82 -28.36 -6.50
CA MET A 99 -21.00 -28.49 -7.95
C MET A 99 -22.34 -29.11 -8.36
N SER A 100 -23.18 -29.55 -7.41
CA SER A 100 -24.45 -30.20 -7.68
C SER A 100 -25.42 -29.33 -8.50
N GLY A 101 -26.15 -29.97 -9.44
CA GLY A 101 -27.16 -29.28 -10.25
C GLY A 101 -26.55 -28.58 -11.47
N ALA A 102 -26.89 -27.30 -11.66
CA ALA A 102 -26.51 -26.53 -12.85
C ALA A 102 -24.98 -26.41 -13.08
N PRO A 103 -24.14 -26.16 -12.05
CA PRO A 103 -22.69 -26.04 -12.25
C PRO A 103 -22.06 -27.29 -12.87
N MET A 104 -22.40 -28.49 -12.37
CA MET A 104 -21.90 -29.76 -12.95
C MET A 104 -22.38 -29.99 -14.38
N VAL A 105 -23.63 -29.62 -14.71
CA VAL A 105 -24.14 -29.76 -16.09
C VAL A 105 -23.34 -28.87 -17.06
N SER A 106 -23.10 -27.62 -16.67
CA SER A 106 -22.30 -26.67 -17.46
C SER A 106 -20.84 -27.10 -17.57
N ALA A 107 -20.24 -27.55 -16.46
CA ALA A 107 -18.88 -28.07 -16.41
C ALA A 107 -18.66 -29.22 -17.39
N LYS A 108 -19.56 -30.22 -17.38
CA LYS A 108 -19.47 -31.37 -18.30
C LYS A 108 -19.60 -30.99 -19.76
N ALA A 109 -20.53 -30.08 -20.07
CA ALA A 109 -20.74 -29.63 -21.44
C ALA A 109 -19.50 -28.89 -21.99
N ALA A 110 -18.94 -27.96 -21.20
CA ALA A 110 -17.75 -27.19 -21.58
C ALA A 110 -16.50 -28.08 -21.68
N ALA A 111 -16.24 -28.91 -20.67
CA ALA A 111 -15.14 -29.87 -20.64
C ALA A 111 -15.19 -30.86 -21.82
N SER A 112 -16.38 -31.38 -22.15
CA SER A 112 -16.54 -32.27 -23.31
C SER A 112 -16.29 -31.56 -24.64
N SER A 113 -16.63 -30.27 -24.73
CA SER A 113 -16.32 -29.44 -25.90
C SER A 113 -14.81 -29.20 -26.03
N PHE A 114 -14.15 -28.86 -24.92
CA PHE A 114 -12.70 -28.67 -24.83
C PHE A 114 -11.92 -29.86 -25.39
N VAL A 115 -12.22 -31.08 -24.93
CA VAL A 115 -11.50 -32.28 -25.36
C VAL A 115 -11.70 -32.57 -26.86
N ARG A 116 -12.85 -32.18 -27.45
CA ARG A 116 -13.08 -32.31 -28.90
C ARG A 116 -12.35 -31.25 -29.74
N GLN A 117 -11.91 -30.16 -29.11
CA GLN A 117 -11.23 -29.04 -29.75
C GLN A 117 -9.71 -29.11 -29.67
N LEU A 118 -9.16 -30.03 -28.89
CA LEU A 118 -7.71 -30.26 -28.81
C LEU A 118 -7.15 -30.74 -30.16
N PRO A 119 -5.85 -30.51 -30.43
CA PRO A 119 -5.19 -31.04 -31.62
C PRO A 119 -5.41 -32.56 -31.80
N SER A 120 -5.60 -33.01 -33.04
CA SER A 120 -5.67 -34.44 -33.36
C SER A 120 -4.39 -35.16 -32.90
N GLY A 121 -4.53 -36.24 -32.14
CA GLY A 121 -3.40 -36.99 -31.57
C GLY A 121 -3.13 -36.69 -30.09
N SER A 122 -3.71 -35.63 -29.52
CA SER A 122 -3.53 -35.28 -28.10
C SER A 122 -3.99 -36.40 -27.17
N GLU A 123 -3.17 -36.71 -26.17
CA GLU A 123 -3.53 -37.65 -25.12
C GLU A 123 -4.20 -36.91 -23.97
N VAL A 124 -5.38 -37.35 -23.57
CA VAL A 124 -6.14 -36.71 -22.48
C VAL A 124 -6.50 -37.72 -21.40
N ALA A 125 -6.17 -37.40 -20.15
CA ALA A 125 -6.69 -38.07 -18.97
C ALA A 125 -7.76 -37.21 -18.30
N VAL A 126 -8.75 -37.85 -17.67
CA VAL A 126 -9.84 -37.17 -16.95
C VAL A 126 -9.84 -37.61 -15.50
N LEU A 127 -9.70 -36.65 -14.59
CA LEU A 127 -9.69 -36.85 -13.15
C LEU A 127 -10.85 -36.06 -12.54
N GLY A 128 -11.71 -36.72 -11.77
CA GLY A 128 -12.76 -36.08 -10.99
C GLY A 128 -12.38 -36.10 -9.51
N PHE A 129 -12.61 -35.03 -8.76
CA PHE A 129 -12.25 -34.98 -7.35
C PHE A 129 -13.35 -34.40 -6.47
N GLY A 130 -13.58 -35.00 -5.31
CA GLY A 130 -14.44 -34.49 -4.24
C GLY A 130 -13.63 -34.51 -2.96
N SER A 131 -14.05 -35.30 -1.97
CA SER A 131 -13.21 -35.60 -0.80
C SER A 131 -11.93 -36.38 -1.15
N GLU A 132 -11.95 -37.16 -2.24
CA GLU A 132 -10.78 -37.86 -2.75
C GLU A 132 -10.72 -37.73 -4.29
N PRO A 133 -9.52 -37.72 -4.89
CA PRO A 133 -9.35 -37.68 -6.33
C PRO A 133 -9.50 -39.07 -6.98
N THR A 134 -10.29 -39.14 -8.04
CA THR A 134 -10.60 -40.37 -8.77
C THR A 134 -10.30 -40.24 -10.27
N LEU A 135 -9.51 -41.18 -10.81
CA LEU A 135 -9.23 -41.23 -12.23
C LEU A 135 -10.45 -41.78 -12.99
N ALA A 136 -11.14 -40.92 -13.72
CA ALA A 136 -12.34 -41.28 -14.49
C ALA A 136 -12.00 -41.85 -15.88
N SER A 137 -10.89 -41.39 -16.47
CA SER A 137 -10.30 -41.97 -17.67
C SER A 137 -8.79 -41.87 -17.59
N PRO A 138 -8.04 -42.96 -17.83
CA PRO A 138 -6.61 -42.85 -18.13
C PRO A 138 -6.40 -42.12 -19.46
N PHE A 139 -5.15 -41.81 -19.78
CA PHE A 139 -4.77 -41.18 -21.04
C PHE A 139 -5.35 -41.91 -22.25
N THR A 140 -6.02 -41.15 -23.10
CA THR A 140 -6.60 -41.65 -24.35
C THR A 140 -6.53 -40.59 -25.44
N THR A 141 -6.28 -41.03 -26.67
CA THR A 141 -6.40 -40.21 -27.88
C THR A 141 -7.84 -40.10 -28.39
N SER A 142 -8.77 -40.87 -27.80
CA SER A 142 -10.18 -40.84 -28.20
C SER A 142 -10.94 -39.74 -27.44
N ALA A 143 -11.13 -38.59 -28.10
CA ALA A 143 -11.95 -37.51 -27.55
C ALA A 143 -13.37 -37.95 -27.16
N ALA A 144 -13.93 -38.94 -27.87
CA ALA A 144 -15.22 -39.53 -27.55
C ALA A 144 -15.19 -40.39 -26.26
N ALA A 145 -14.07 -41.07 -25.97
CA ALA A 145 -13.91 -41.83 -24.72
C ALA A 145 -13.77 -40.90 -23.51
N ALA A 146 -12.93 -39.87 -23.63
CA ALA A 146 -12.78 -38.85 -22.60
C ALA A 146 -14.09 -38.09 -22.32
N ALA A 147 -14.85 -37.69 -23.36
CA ALA A 147 -16.16 -37.07 -23.20
C ALA A 147 -17.16 -37.98 -22.45
N ARG A 148 -17.18 -39.28 -22.75
CA ARG A 148 -18.02 -40.25 -22.01
C ARG A 148 -17.60 -40.40 -20.55
N ALA A 149 -16.32 -40.25 -20.23
CA ALA A 149 -15.84 -40.27 -18.85
C ALA A 149 -16.28 -39.03 -18.07
N ILE A 150 -16.19 -37.85 -18.69
CA ILE A 150 -16.68 -36.57 -18.15
C ILE A 150 -18.18 -36.67 -17.81
N ASP A 151 -18.99 -37.21 -18.72
CA ASP A 151 -20.45 -37.36 -18.52
C ASP A 151 -20.81 -38.24 -17.31
N ARG A 152 -19.93 -39.18 -16.95
CA ARG A 152 -20.12 -40.13 -15.84
C ARG A 152 -19.76 -39.56 -14.47
N LEU A 153 -19.04 -38.44 -14.39
CA LEU A 153 -18.71 -37.78 -13.12
C LEU A 153 -19.98 -37.47 -12.30
N ARG A 154 -19.90 -37.57 -10.97
CA ARG A 154 -21.03 -37.32 -10.07
C ARG A 154 -20.57 -36.44 -8.91
N PRO A 155 -21.30 -35.36 -8.58
CA PRO A 155 -20.93 -34.49 -7.48
C PRO A 155 -21.22 -35.16 -6.13
N SER A 156 -20.25 -35.16 -5.22
CA SER A 156 -20.32 -35.67 -3.85
C SER A 156 -19.12 -35.21 -3.01
N GLY A 157 -19.32 -35.06 -1.70
CA GLY A 157 -18.23 -34.83 -0.74
C GLY A 157 -17.72 -33.39 -0.68
N GLU A 158 -16.54 -33.23 -0.11
CA GLU A 158 -15.82 -31.97 0.11
C GLU A 158 -14.91 -31.64 -1.09
N THR A 159 -13.98 -30.69 -0.95
CA THR A 159 -13.09 -30.21 -2.03
C THR A 159 -11.62 -30.48 -1.69
N ALA A 160 -11.05 -31.58 -2.19
CA ALA A 160 -9.64 -31.94 -2.05
C ALA A 160 -8.84 -31.57 -3.32
N LEU A 161 -8.72 -30.26 -3.57
CA LEU A 161 -8.06 -29.67 -4.75
C LEU A 161 -6.57 -30.00 -4.82
N TYR A 162 -5.84 -29.88 -3.72
CA TYR A 162 -4.40 -30.11 -3.68
C TYR A 162 -4.04 -31.58 -3.90
N ASP A 163 -4.82 -32.51 -3.31
CA ASP A 163 -4.65 -33.95 -3.55
C ASP A 163 -4.97 -34.33 -5.00
N ALA A 164 -5.98 -33.70 -5.59
CA ALA A 164 -6.33 -33.89 -6.99
C ALA A 164 -5.22 -33.47 -7.94
N LEU A 165 -4.57 -32.33 -7.67
CA LEU A 165 -3.43 -31.87 -8.43
C LEU A 165 -2.21 -32.77 -8.26
N ALA A 166 -1.90 -33.16 -7.02
CA ALA A 166 -0.79 -34.10 -6.76
C ALA A 166 -1.02 -35.45 -7.46
N ARG A 167 -2.27 -35.94 -7.50
CA ARG A 167 -2.63 -37.14 -8.24
C ARG A 167 -2.52 -36.94 -9.74
N ALA A 168 -3.03 -35.83 -10.28
CA ALA A 168 -2.97 -35.51 -11.70
C ALA A 168 -1.53 -35.51 -12.24
N LEU A 169 -0.59 -34.95 -11.47
CA LEU A 169 0.83 -34.92 -11.83
C LEU A 169 1.47 -36.31 -11.95
N ARG A 170 1.01 -37.28 -11.15
CA ARG A 170 1.49 -38.67 -11.20
C ARG A 170 0.93 -39.48 -12.36
N GLU A 171 -0.10 -38.99 -13.05
CA GLU A 171 -0.68 -39.70 -14.20
C GLU A 171 0.15 -39.52 -15.47
N PHE A 172 0.96 -38.45 -15.57
CA PHE A 172 1.78 -38.20 -16.75
C PHE A 172 2.79 -39.35 -16.98
N PRO A 173 2.86 -39.92 -18.19
CA PRO A 173 3.86 -40.93 -18.52
C PRO A 173 5.29 -40.42 -18.32
N ALA A 174 6.10 -41.17 -17.58
CA ALA A 174 7.50 -40.84 -17.39
C ALA A 174 8.28 -40.95 -18.72
N GLY A 175 9.06 -39.92 -19.06
CA GLY A 175 9.97 -39.94 -20.23
C GLY A 175 9.31 -39.79 -21.60
N SER A 176 8.05 -39.32 -21.70
CA SER A 176 7.36 -39.16 -23.00
C SER A 176 7.92 -38.02 -23.86
N GLY A 177 8.59 -37.04 -23.25
CA GLY A 177 9.06 -35.83 -23.95
C GLY A 177 7.94 -34.96 -24.53
N ALA A 178 6.68 -35.33 -24.30
CA ALA A 178 5.50 -34.59 -24.70
C ALA A 178 5.27 -33.40 -23.78
N GLN A 179 4.69 -32.34 -24.32
CA GLN A 179 4.30 -31.18 -23.55
C GLN A 179 3.12 -31.51 -22.64
N ARG A 180 3.25 -31.14 -21.37
CA ARG A 180 2.27 -31.46 -20.34
C ARG A 180 1.44 -30.24 -19.98
N ALA A 181 0.13 -30.42 -19.88
CA ALA A 181 -0.79 -29.39 -19.41
C ALA A 181 -1.78 -29.96 -18.40
N VAL A 182 -2.02 -29.19 -17.33
CA VAL A 182 -3.06 -29.49 -16.33
C VAL A 182 -4.12 -28.41 -16.42
N VAL A 183 -5.36 -28.82 -16.70
CA VAL A 183 -6.52 -27.92 -16.76
C VAL A 183 -7.45 -28.28 -15.61
N VAL A 184 -7.67 -27.36 -14.68
CA VAL A 184 -8.42 -27.62 -13.45
C VAL A 184 -9.63 -26.72 -13.37
N LEU A 185 -10.79 -27.30 -13.07
CA LEU A 185 -12.04 -26.58 -12.80
C LEU A 185 -12.44 -26.78 -11.35
N SER A 186 -12.68 -25.69 -10.61
CA SER A 186 -13.22 -25.74 -9.24
C SER A 186 -14.08 -24.51 -8.91
N ASP A 187 -15.08 -24.69 -8.03
CA ASP A 187 -15.97 -23.62 -7.55
C ASP A 187 -15.67 -23.18 -6.10
N GLY A 188 -14.70 -23.81 -5.43
CA GLY A 188 -14.45 -23.65 -4.00
C GLY A 188 -12.97 -23.60 -3.62
N ALA A 189 -12.71 -23.21 -2.37
CA ALA A 189 -11.40 -23.37 -1.75
C ALA A 189 -11.19 -24.82 -1.30
N ASP A 190 -9.93 -25.22 -1.18
CA ASP A 190 -9.57 -26.52 -0.62
C ASP A 190 -10.09 -26.67 0.82
N THR A 191 -10.75 -27.78 1.12
CA THR A 191 -11.36 -28.06 2.44
C THR A 191 -10.99 -29.43 3.00
N ALA A 192 -10.46 -30.33 2.18
CA ALA A 192 -10.28 -31.73 2.54
C ALA A 192 -8.91 -32.31 2.17
N SER A 193 -8.01 -31.55 1.50
CA SER A 193 -6.74 -32.15 1.08
C SER A 193 -5.82 -32.44 2.26
N GLU A 194 -5.15 -33.58 2.20
CA GLU A 194 -4.01 -33.89 3.06
C GLU A 194 -2.73 -33.20 2.52
N THR A 195 -2.63 -33.03 1.20
CA THR A 195 -1.55 -32.29 0.54
C THR A 195 -1.71 -30.79 0.78
N THR A 196 -0.62 -30.13 1.16
CA THR A 196 -0.61 -28.69 1.37
C THR A 196 -0.48 -27.90 0.07
N SER A 197 -0.99 -26.67 0.07
CA SER A 197 -0.83 -25.73 -1.06
C SER A 197 0.63 -25.53 -1.47
N ARG A 198 1.57 -25.55 -0.50
CA ARG A 198 3.01 -25.44 -0.76
C ARG A 198 3.56 -26.66 -1.48
N ALA A 199 3.23 -27.87 -1.01
CA ALA A 199 3.67 -29.11 -1.64
C ALA A 199 3.15 -29.21 -3.09
N THR A 200 1.89 -28.84 -3.32
CA THR A 200 1.33 -28.80 -4.69
C THR A 200 2.03 -27.79 -5.59
N ARG A 201 2.39 -26.60 -5.09
CA ARG A 201 3.16 -25.60 -5.88
C ARG A 201 4.54 -26.12 -6.27
N SER A 202 5.23 -26.79 -5.36
CA SER A 202 6.53 -27.40 -5.66
C SER A 202 6.40 -28.53 -6.67
N ALA A 203 5.41 -29.42 -6.50
CA ALA A 203 5.16 -30.50 -7.46
C ALA A 203 4.78 -29.97 -8.86
N LEU A 204 3.99 -28.90 -8.95
CA LEU A 204 3.65 -28.27 -10.22
C LEU A 204 4.89 -27.67 -10.92
N ARG A 205 5.84 -27.08 -10.15
CA ARG A 205 7.10 -26.55 -10.69
C ARG A 205 8.01 -27.67 -11.18
N GLU A 206 8.20 -28.70 -10.37
CA GLU A 206 9.06 -29.85 -10.68
C GLU A 206 8.56 -30.63 -11.89
N ALA A 207 7.23 -30.73 -12.07
CA ALA A 207 6.65 -31.43 -13.21
C ALA A 207 6.66 -30.63 -14.51
N GLU A 208 7.09 -29.36 -14.48
CA GLU A 208 7.15 -28.43 -15.63
C GLU A 208 5.86 -28.39 -16.46
N VAL A 209 4.70 -28.46 -15.80
CA VAL A 209 3.40 -28.52 -16.49
C VAL A 209 2.81 -27.14 -16.76
N GLY A 210 2.20 -26.96 -17.92
CA GLY A 210 1.37 -25.79 -18.19
C GLY A 210 0.09 -25.82 -17.33
N PHE A 211 -0.04 -24.89 -16.40
CA PHE A 211 -1.18 -24.85 -15.47
C PHE A 211 -2.28 -23.88 -15.92
N PHE A 212 -3.51 -24.39 -16.04
CA PHE A 212 -4.73 -23.63 -16.37
C PHE A 212 -5.81 -23.86 -15.31
N GLY A 213 -6.06 -22.87 -14.46
CA GLY A 213 -7.15 -22.88 -13.50
C GLY A 213 -8.41 -22.21 -14.03
N VAL A 214 -9.55 -22.83 -13.85
CA VAL A 214 -10.87 -22.29 -14.18
C VAL A 214 -11.69 -22.24 -12.89
N SER A 215 -12.03 -21.03 -12.47
CA SER A 215 -12.82 -20.80 -11.25
C SER A 215 -14.27 -20.51 -11.62
N LEU A 216 -15.21 -21.30 -11.11
CA LEU A 216 -16.64 -21.00 -11.21
C LEU A 216 -17.02 -20.01 -10.11
N THR A 217 -17.51 -18.83 -10.50
CA THR A 217 -17.82 -17.78 -9.54
C THR A 217 -19.27 -17.90 -9.10
N SER A 218 -19.50 -18.41 -7.89
CA SER A 218 -20.72 -18.07 -7.14
C SER A 218 -20.50 -16.75 -6.39
N ALA A 219 -21.54 -16.14 -5.82
CA ALA A 219 -21.52 -14.76 -5.31
C ALA A 219 -20.47 -14.48 -4.19
N ASP A 220 -19.76 -15.50 -3.71
CA ASP A 220 -18.68 -15.39 -2.73
C ASP A 220 -17.34 -15.79 -3.38
N GLY A 221 -16.40 -14.84 -3.44
CA GLY A 221 -15.19 -14.91 -4.28
C GLY A 221 -14.13 -15.96 -3.87
N ASN A 222 -14.31 -17.22 -4.30
CA ASN A 222 -13.45 -18.35 -3.92
C ASN A 222 -12.31 -18.73 -4.91
N GLY A 223 -11.93 -17.87 -5.86
CA GLY A 223 -10.82 -18.17 -6.81
C GLY A 223 -9.39 -18.00 -6.26
N ALA A 224 -9.20 -17.81 -4.95
CA ALA A 224 -7.90 -17.46 -4.36
C ALA A 224 -6.88 -18.60 -4.46
N ALA A 225 -7.29 -19.84 -4.15
CA ALA A 225 -6.40 -21.01 -4.16
C ALA A 225 -5.81 -21.29 -5.55
N LEU A 226 -6.62 -21.21 -6.61
CA LEU A 226 -6.15 -21.39 -7.99
C LEU A 226 -5.21 -20.27 -8.43
N ARG A 227 -5.50 -19.00 -8.09
CA ARG A 227 -4.62 -17.86 -8.40
C ARG A 227 -3.27 -17.96 -7.69
N ASP A 228 -3.29 -18.45 -6.46
CA ASP A 228 -2.08 -18.67 -5.68
C ASP A 228 -1.23 -19.81 -6.23
N LEU A 229 -1.85 -20.88 -6.74
CA LEU A 229 -1.16 -21.95 -7.47
C LEU A 229 -0.60 -21.45 -8.80
N SER A 230 -1.33 -20.62 -9.54
CA SER A 230 -0.88 -20.15 -10.85
C SER A 230 0.32 -19.22 -10.79
N LYS A 231 0.41 -18.37 -9.76
CA LYS A 231 1.61 -17.54 -9.50
C LYS A 231 2.88 -18.37 -9.34
N ALA A 232 2.75 -19.60 -8.84
CA ALA A 232 3.89 -20.46 -8.56
C ALA A 232 4.50 -21.12 -9.82
N VAL A 233 3.74 -21.21 -10.92
CA VAL A 233 4.12 -21.96 -12.14
C VAL A 233 3.88 -21.20 -13.45
N ASN A 234 3.95 -19.88 -13.45
CA ASN A 234 3.60 -19.06 -14.61
C ASN A 234 2.25 -19.52 -15.25
N GLY A 235 1.30 -19.96 -14.42
CA GLY A 235 0.01 -20.52 -14.86
C GLY A 235 -1.04 -19.44 -15.11
N ARG A 236 -2.14 -19.80 -15.79
CA ARG A 236 -3.27 -18.89 -16.05
C ARG A 236 -4.49 -19.29 -15.23
N VAL A 237 -5.19 -18.32 -14.64
CA VAL A 237 -6.47 -18.57 -13.96
C VAL A 237 -7.53 -17.65 -14.53
N VAL A 238 -8.66 -18.23 -14.93
CA VAL A 238 -9.78 -17.49 -15.50
C VAL A 238 -11.03 -17.77 -14.68
N ALA A 239 -11.77 -16.71 -14.36
CA ALA A 239 -13.05 -16.82 -13.69
C ALA A 239 -14.17 -16.91 -14.73
N ALA A 240 -15.07 -17.88 -14.57
CA ALA A 240 -16.29 -18.01 -15.34
C ALA A 240 -17.48 -17.72 -14.43
N HIS A 241 -18.33 -16.77 -14.83
CA HIS A 241 -19.49 -16.33 -14.04
C HIS A 241 -20.78 -17.07 -14.42
N ASP A 242 -20.83 -17.69 -15.60
CA ASP A 242 -21.95 -18.48 -16.08
C ASP A 242 -21.50 -19.58 -17.05
N ALA A 243 -22.45 -20.37 -17.55
CA ALA A 243 -22.20 -21.49 -18.45
C ALA A 243 -21.64 -21.06 -19.82
N ALA A 244 -22.00 -19.88 -20.32
CA ALA A 244 -21.51 -19.37 -21.59
C ALA A 244 -20.06 -18.93 -21.45
N ALA A 245 -19.76 -18.15 -20.41
CA ALA A 245 -18.40 -17.73 -20.07
C ALA A 245 -17.49 -18.94 -19.83
N LEU A 246 -18.00 -20.00 -19.19
CA LEU A 246 -17.24 -21.24 -19.00
C LEU A 246 -16.87 -21.90 -20.34
N ALA A 247 -17.80 -21.94 -21.30
CA ALA A 247 -17.54 -22.50 -22.61
C ALA A 247 -16.49 -21.69 -23.38
N ASP A 248 -16.55 -20.36 -23.30
CA ASP A 248 -15.59 -19.45 -23.92
C ASP A 248 -14.18 -19.64 -23.32
N VAL A 249 -14.07 -19.71 -21.98
CA VAL A 249 -12.78 -19.96 -21.30
C VAL A 249 -12.13 -21.26 -21.76
N TYR A 250 -12.90 -22.34 -21.86
CA TYR A 250 -12.38 -23.61 -22.34
C TYR A 250 -11.99 -23.56 -23.83
N ALA A 251 -12.74 -22.81 -24.66
CA ALA A 251 -12.38 -22.60 -26.06
C ALA A 251 -11.06 -21.83 -26.20
N ASP A 252 -10.84 -20.81 -25.35
CA ASP A 252 -9.61 -20.03 -25.32
C ASP A 252 -8.41 -20.89 -24.89
N ILE A 253 -8.57 -21.71 -23.84
CA ILE A 253 -7.51 -22.64 -23.40
C ILE A 253 -7.19 -23.64 -24.52
N ALA A 254 -8.20 -24.18 -25.21
CA ALA A 254 -7.97 -25.07 -26.34
C ALA A 254 -7.25 -24.35 -27.51
N ALA A 255 -7.61 -23.10 -27.80
CA ALA A 255 -6.96 -22.30 -28.82
C ALA A 255 -5.49 -22.01 -28.47
N GLU A 256 -5.20 -21.72 -27.21
CA GLU A 256 -3.86 -21.50 -26.68
C GLU A 256 -2.99 -22.76 -26.78
N LEU A 257 -3.53 -23.92 -26.41
CA LEU A 257 -2.83 -25.20 -26.55
C LEU A 257 -2.56 -25.54 -28.03
N ARG A 258 -3.39 -25.06 -28.97
CA ARG A 258 -3.16 -25.19 -30.42
C ARG A 258 -2.13 -24.20 -30.98
N SER A 259 -1.85 -23.08 -30.29
CA SER A 259 -0.97 -22.00 -30.78
C SER A 259 0.46 -22.06 -30.20
N ARG A 260 0.88 -23.24 -29.74
CA ARG A 260 2.24 -23.47 -29.23
C ARG A 260 3.25 -23.84 -30.31
N TYR A 261 4.45 -23.28 -30.18
CA TYR A 261 5.60 -23.53 -31.05
C TYR A 261 6.81 -23.90 -30.21
N LEU A 262 7.60 -24.85 -30.68
CA LEU A 262 8.89 -25.22 -30.13
C LEU A 262 9.98 -24.54 -30.96
N LEU A 263 10.74 -23.67 -30.32
CA LEU A 263 11.90 -23.00 -30.88
C LEU A 263 13.16 -23.66 -30.32
N THR A 264 14.00 -24.24 -31.17
CA THR A 264 15.28 -24.85 -30.76
C THR A 264 16.45 -24.11 -31.38
N TYR A 265 17.49 -23.82 -30.59
CA TYR A 265 18.69 -23.17 -31.07
C TYR A 265 19.91 -23.68 -30.30
N ARG A 266 21.11 -23.44 -30.84
CA ARG A 266 22.36 -23.79 -30.16
C ARG A 266 22.95 -22.54 -29.51
N SER A 267 23.20 -22.59 -28.22
CA SER A 267 23.80 -21.50 -27.45
C SER A 267 25.30 -21.70 -27.26
N ASP A 268 26.05 -20.60 -27.35
CA ASP A 268 27.47 -20.55 -26.99
C ASP A 268 27.69 -19.76 -25.68
N ALA A 269 26.61 -19.28 -25.05
CA ALA A 269 26.66 -18.49 -23.83
C ALA A 269 26.67 -19.39 -22.58
N SER A 270 27.13 -18.85 -21.46
CA SER A 270 27.23 -19.55 -20.18
C SER A 270 26.85 -18.61 -19.04
N GLY A 271 26.21 -19.14 -17.99
CA GLY A 271 25.69 -18.33 -16.90
C GLY A 271 24.32 -17.71 -17.21
N PRO A 272 23.92 -16.65 -16.48
CA PRO A 272 22.65 -15.97 -16.70
C PRO A 272 22.66 -15.22 -18.04
N THR A 273 21.86 -15.69 -19.00
CA THR A 273 21.85 -15.20 -20.38
C THR A 273 20.45 -14.73 -20.75
N PRO A 274 20.19 -13.41 -20.87
CA PRO A 274 18.94 -12.88 -21.40
C PRO A 274 18.67 -13.33 -22.84
N VAL A 275 17.46 -13.84 -23.06
CA VAL A 275 16.92 -14.22 -24.36
C VAL A 275 15.63 -13.45 -24.63
N GLU A 276 15.49 -12.91 -25.84
CA GLU A 276 14.31 -12.24 -26.34
C GLU A 276 13.84 -12.88 -27.64
N VAL A 277 12.57 -13.30 -27.68
CA VAL A 277 11.92 -13.76 -28.90
C VAL A 277 10.94 -12.70 -29.37
N VAL A 278 11.02 -12.29 -30.63
CA VAL A 278 10.11 -11.32 -31.24
C VAL A 278 9.31 -11.99 -32.35
N LEU A 279 7.99 -11.89 -32.28
CA LEU A 279 7.03 -12.27 -33.31
C LEU A 279 6.61 -11.02 -34.09
N GLU A 280 6.82 -11.02 -35.40
CA GLU A 280 6.37 -9.99 -36.33
C GLU A 280 5.58 -10.62 -37.48
N GLN A 281 4.27 -10.34 -37.52
CA GLN A 281 3.43 -10.79 -38.63
C GLN A 281 2.32 -9.77 -38.94
N GLY A 282 2.36 -9.21 -40.14
CA GLY A 282 1.40 -8.18 -40.56
C GLY A 282 1.51 -6.93 -39.68
N SER A 283 0.41 -6.59 -38.99
CA SER A 283 0.36 -5.49 -38.01
C SER A 283 0.63 -5.92 -36.57
N ILE A 284 0.85 -7.22 -36.32
CA ILE A 284 1.05 -7.76 -34.98
C ILE A 284 2.55 -7.86 -34.72
N ARG A 285 2.99 -7.17 -33.66
CA ARG A 285 4.34 -7.25 -33.13
C ARG A 285 4.24 -7.59 -31.64
N ALA A 286 4.84 -8.70 -31.25
CA ALA A 286 4.85 -9.16 -29.87
C ALA A 286 6.25 -9.68 -29.51
N SER A 287 6.67 -9.52 -28.26
CA SER A 287 7.98 -9.98 -27.80
C SER A 287 7.88 -10.63 -26.43
N ALA A 288 8.66 -11.67 -26.20
CA ALA A 288 8.80 -12.34 -24.92
C ALA A 288 10.27 -12.34 -24.51
N ARG A 289 10.55 -12.10 -23.23
CA ARG A 289 11.92 -12.05 -22.68
C ARG A 289 12.04 -12.96 -21.46
N GLU A 290 13.15 -13.66 -21.35
CA GLU A 290 13.49 -14.52 -20.21
C GLU A 290 15.01 -14.54 -20.00
N VAL A 291 15.47 -14.83 -18.79
CA VAL A 291 16.91 -15.02 -18.51
C VAL A 291 17.15 -16.51 -18.30
N LEU A 292 17.86 -17.14 -19.23
CA LEU A 292 18.23 -18.55 -19.14
C LEU A 292 19.42 -18.72 -18.20
N SER A 293 19.42 -19.77 -17.39
CA SER A 293 20.58 -20.17 -16.59
C SER A 293 21.33 -21.27 -17.34
N LEU A 294 22.33 -20.89 -18.14
CA LEU A 294 23.07 -21.85 -18.98
C LEU A 294 24.26 -22.47 -18.22
N PRO A 295 24.50 -23.79 -18.35
CA PRO A 295 25.64 -24.45 -17.72
C PRO A 295 26.97 -23.77 -18.06
N THR A 296 27.84 -23.61 -17.06
CA THR A 296 29.22 -23.16 -17.31
C THR A 296 30.04 -24.37 -17.75
N PRO A 297 30.86 -24.31 -18.82
CA PRO A 297 31.68 -25.44 -19.25
C PRO A 297 32.53 -25.96 -18.09
N ALA A 298 32.30 -27.21 -17.69
CA ALA A 298 33.09 -27.88 -16.66
C ALA A 298 34.55 -27.92 -17.13
N THR A 299 35.41 -27.21 -16.41
CA THR A 299 36.86 -27.43 -16.53
C THR A 299 37.13 -28.78 -15.88
N ALA A 300 37.83 -29.68 -16.59
CA ALA A 300 38.13 -31.02 -16.10
C ALA A 300 38.77 -31.00 -14.69
N PRO A 301 38.47 -32.00 -13.83
CA PRO A 301 38.98 -32.02 -12.48
C PRO A 301 40.45 -32.45 -12.51
N ASP A 302 41.34 -31.52 -12.20
CA ASP A 302 42.67 -31.85 -11.69
C ASP A 302 43.04 -30.80 -10.65
N ASP A 303 43.47 -31.30 -9.49
CA ASP A 303 43.97 -30.60 -8.31
C ASP A 303 43.00 -29.61 -7.64
N ALA A 304 42.39 -30.09 -6.56
CA ALA A 304 41.88 -29.25 -5.48
C ALA A 304 42.98 -28.25 -5.07
N PRO A 305 42.79 -26.94 -5.25
CA PRO A 305 43.75 -25.98 -4.76
C PRO A 305 43.53 -25.83 -3.25
N ALA A 306 44.61 -26.02 -2.49
CA ALA A 306 44.72 -25.45 -1.16
C ALA A 306 44.34 -23.95 -1.21
N PRO A 307 43.76 -23.38 -0.14
CA PRO A 307 43.27 -22.00 -0.15
C PRO A 307 44.44 -21.01 -0.22
N SER A 308 44.92 -20.73 -1.42
CA SER A 308 45.87 -19.65 -1.75
C SER A 308 45.20 -18.64 -2.67
N GLY A 309 43.94 -18.30 -2.39
CA GLY A 309 43.30 -17.12 -2.95
C GLY A 309 43.99 -15.85 -2.44
N PRO A 310 43.80 -14.70 -3.12
CA PRO A 310 44.23 -13.42 -2.58
C PRO A 310 43.66 -13.23 -1.17
N PRO A 311 44.38 -12.59 -0.24
CA PRO A 311 43.90 -12.33 1.11
C PRO A 311 42.57 -11.56 1.03
N THR A 312 41.46 -12.20 1.39
CA THR A 312 40.12 -11.61 1.33
C THR A 312 39.70 -11.09 2.71
N LEU A 313 39.28 -9.82 2.75
CA LEU A 313 38.59 -9.24 3.90
C LEU A 313 37.09 -9.50 3.70
N ARG A 314 36.36 -9.84 4.77
CA ARG A 314 34.90 -10.05 4.69
C ARG A 314 34.17 -9.22 5.74
N VAL A 315 33.12 -8.50 5.33
CA VAL A 315 32.16 -7.88 6.26
C VAL A 315 31.13 -8.95 6.65
N VAL A 316 31.18 -9.40 7.90
CA VAL A 316 30.34 -10.47 8.44
C VAL A 316 28.98 -9.94 8.90
N GLY A 317 28.93 -8.70 9.40
CA GLY A 317 27.68 -8.12 9.86
C GLY A 317 27.79 -6.63 10.10
N VAL A 318 26.65 -5.94 9.97
CA VAL A 318 26.50 -4.53 10.30
C VAL A 318 25.35 -4.41 11.31
N ASP A 319 25.66 -3.97 12.51
CA ASP A 319 24.69 -3.64 13.57
C ASP A 319 24.35 -2.15 13.49
N ASP A 320 23.10 -1.87 13.11
CA ASP A 320 22.50 -0.55 12.99
C ASP A 320 21.52 -0.24 14.14
N SER A 321 21.39 -1.13 15.13
CA SER A 321 20.46 -0.99 16.26
C SER A 321 20.70 0.27 17.10
N ALA A 322 21.92 0.81 17.04
CA ALA A 322 22.32 2.04 17.73
C ALA A 322 22.50 3.25 16.80
N TYR A 323 21.95 3.21 15.58
CA TYR A 323 22.02 4.30 14.59
C TYR A 323 21.74 5.67 15.25
N PRO A 324 22.62 6.69 15.09
CA PRO A 324 23.69 6.78 14.09
C PRO A 324 25.03 6.15 14.48
N ASN A 325 25.16 5.50 15.64
CA ASN A 325 26.37 4.77 16.00
C ASN A 325 26.28 3.34 15.47
N MET A 326 27.13 3.01 14.49
CA MET A 326 27.14 1.73 13.79
C MET A 326 28.28 0.85 14.30
N GLU A 327 28.06 -0.46 14.32
CA GLU A 327 29.13 -1.45 14.52
C GLU A 327 29.23 -2.35 13.29
N VAL A 328 30.42 -2.48 12.71
CA VAL A 328 30.69 -3.34 11.56
C VAL A 328 31.66 -4.43 12.00
N THR A 329 31.25 -5.69 11.86
CA THR A 329 32.10 -6.84 12.17
C THR A 329 32.76 -7.34 10.91
N VAL A 330 34.09 -7.47 10.93
CA VAL A 330 34.88 -7.96 9.79
C VAL A 330 35.78 -9.12 10.20
N VAL A 331 36.01 -10.06 9.27
CA VAL A 331 37.02 -11.12 9.39
C VAL A 331 38.25 -10.68 8.61
N ALA A 332 39.39 -10.59 9.30
CA ALA A 332 40.65 -10.24 8.65
C ALA A 332 41.21 -11.43 7.83
N PRO A 333 41.94 -11.16 6.73
CA PRO A 333 42.49 -12.20 5.88
C PRO A 333 43.37 -13.22 6.63
N ARG A 334 43.26 -14.49 6.25
CA ARG A 334 44.13 -15.57 6.74
C ARG A 334 45.58 -15.27 6.36
N GLY A 335 46.49 -15.26 7.35
CA GLY A 335 47.91 -14.90 7.17
C GLY A 335 48.33 -13.57 7.82
N LEU A 336 47.37 -12.73 8.20
CA LEU A 336 47.62 -11.58 9.09
C LEU A 336 47.34 -12.00 10.53
N ALA A 337 48.40 -12.30 11.29
CA ALA A 337 48.26 -12.75 12.67
C ALA A 337 47.66 -11.63 13.56
N LYS A 338 46.90 -12.03 14.58
CA LYS A 338 46.17 -11.12 15.47
C LYS A 338 47.08 -10.10 16.16
N GLU A 339 48.31 -10.47 16.48
CA GLU A 339 49.30 -9.58 17.08
C GLU A 339 49.82 -8.50 16.12
N GLN A 340 49.55 -8.64 14.81
CA GLN A 340 50.04 -7.75 13.78
C GLN A 340 49.01 -6.70 13.36
N LEU A 341 47.73 -6.78 13.73
CA LEU A 341 46.70 -5.82 13.32
C LEU A 341 46.36 -4.84 14.46
N ASP A 342 46.46 -3.54 14.18
CA ASP A 342 46.10 -2.45 15.10
C ASP A 342 44.98 -1.60 14.50
N ALA A 343 44.41 -0.67 15.29
CA ALA A 343 43.33 0.18 14.81
C ALA A 343 43.72 1.03 13.58
N ALA A 344 45.01 1.33 13.41
CA ALA A 344 45.53 2.05 12.25
C ALA A 344 45.59 1.20 10.96
N SER A 345 45.44 -0.12 11.07
CA SER A 345 45.44 -1.04 9.92
C SER A 345 44.12 -1.06 9.16
N PHE A 346 43.06 -0.44 9.69
CA PHE A 346 41.72 -0.44 9.11
C PHE A 346 41.28 0.98 8.74
N SER A 347 40.69 1.11 7.56
CA SER A 347 39.94 2.30 7.14
C SER A 347 38.52 1.93 6.75
N LEU A 348 37.58 2.84 7.00
CA LEU A 348 36.17 2.67 6.65
C LEU A 348 35.70 3.88 5.85
N GLU A 349 35.06 3.63 4.72
CA GLU A 349 34.36 4.64 3.92
C GLU A 349 32.86 4.34 3.87
N GLU A 350 32.02 5.36 4.04
CA GLU A 350 30.57 5.24 3.92
C GLU A 350 30.09 6.16 2.79
N GLY A 351 29.45 5.60 1.77
CA GLY A 351 29.01 6.36 0.60
C GLY A 351 30.14 7.07 -0.15
N GLY A 352 31.35 6.50 -0.10
CA GLY A 352 32.58 7.08 -0.68
C GLY A 352 33.20 8.22 0.13
N LEU A 353 32.80 8.42 1.39
CA LEU A 353 33.40 9.39 2.31
C LEU A 353 34.09 8.66 3.47
N PRO A 354 35.32 9.06 3.86
CA PRO A 354 36.04 8.43 4.98
C PRO A 354 35.33 8.69 6.32
N ALA A 355 35.27 7.67 7.16
CA ALA A 355 34.67 7.70 8.49
C ALA A 355 35.72 7.44 9.59
N ASP A 356 35.64 8.20 10.67
CA ASP A 356 36.46 7.96 11.87
C ASP A 356 35.97 6.67 12.56
N VAL A 357 36.87 5.69 12.67
CA VAL A 357 36.54 4.36 13.16
C VAL A 357 37.39 3.97 14.37
N SER A 358 36.75 3.33 15.35
CA SER A 358 37.42 2.67 16.47
C SER A 358 37.37 1.17 16.27
N VAL A 359 38.53 0.50 16.28
CA VAL A 359 38.63 -0.95 16.03
C VAL A 359 38.91 -1.69 17.34
N ALA A 360 38.22 -2.79 17.57
CA ALA A 360 38.51 -3.70 18.68
C ALA A 360 38.43 -5.18 18.24
N PRO A 361 39.38 -6.05 18.65
CA PRO A 361 39.28 -7.48 18.37
C PRO A 361 38.12 -8.12 19.15
N VAL A 362 37.46 -9.12 18.57
CA VAL A 362 36.31 -9.83 19.19
C VAL A 362 36.72 -10.67 20.42
N LYS A 363 38.01 -10.97 20.61
CA LYS A 363 38.57 -11.80 21.71
C LYS A 363 38.24 -11.29 23.14
N GLY A 364 37.66 -10.10 23.30
CA GLY A 364 37.15 -9.57 24.57
C GLY A 364 35.63 -9.39 24.67
N GLN A 365 34.88 -9.85 23.66
CA GLN A 365 33.42 -9.81 23.60
C GLN A 365 32.85 -11.23 23.69
N ARG A 366 31.60 -11.35 24.14
CA ARG A 366 30.92 -12.65 24.25
C ARG A 366 30.59 -13.13 22.83
N LEU A 367 31.17 -14.27 22.41
CA LEU A 367 30.86 -14.93 21.14
C LEU A 367 29.80 -16.00 21.38
N GLU A 368 28.73 -15.99 20.60
CA GLU A 368 27.65 -16.97 20.65
C GLU A 368 27.55 -17.67 19.29
N VAL A 369 27.79 -18.99 19.29
CA VAL A 369 27.80 -19.81 18.08
C VAL A 369 26.70 -20.86 18.18
N VAL A 370 25.86 -20.96 17.16
CA VAL A 370 24.94 -22.09 16.99
C VAL A 370 25.53 -23.02 15.92
N VAL A 371 25.80 -24.26 16.28
CA VAL A 371 26.18 -25.32 15.35
C VAL A 371 24.90 -26.06 14.97
N ALA A 372 24.39 -25.79 13.78
CA ALA A 372 23.19 -26.42 13.23
C ALA A 372 23.60 -27.58 12.31
N VAL A 373 23.28 -28.81 12.68
CA VAL A 373 23.68 -30.02 11.97
C VAL A 373 22.44 -30.71 11.40
N ASP A 374 22.44 -30.94 10.08
CA ASP A 374 21.43 -31.79 9.44
C ASP A 374 21.62 -33.24 9.91
N VAL A 375 20.53 -33.81 10.42
CA VAL A 375 20.43 -35.20 10.83
C VAL A 375 19.33 -35.90 10.04
N SER A 376 19.05 -35.46 8.81
CA SER A 376 18.12 -36.10 7.88
C SER A 376 18.53 -37.52 7.51
N GLY A 377 17.62 -38.25 6.86
CA GLY A 377 17.86 -39.63 6.44
C GLY A 377 19.05 -39.78 5.46
N SER A 378 19.35 -38.77 4.65
CA SER A 378 20.49 -38.77 3.72
C SER A 378 21.83 -38.68 4.44
N MET A 379 21.87 -38.07 5.63
CA MET A 379 23.06 -37.98 6.47
C MET A 379 23.45 -39.30 7.15
N ALA A 380 22.64 -40.35 7.05
CA ALA A 380 22.89 -41.60 7.76
C ALA A 380 24.22 -42.30 7.36
N GLY A 381 24.98 -42.76 8.36
CA GLY A 381 26.25 -43.46 8.17
C GLY A 381 27.44 -42.50 8.12
N GLU A 382 28.34 -42.70 7.15
CA GLU A 382 29.58 -41.95 7.00
C GLU A 382 29.39 -40.40 7.00
N PRO A 383 28.35 -39.82 6.36
CA PRO A 383 28.16 -38.36 6.38
C PRO A 383 27.96 -37.78 7.77
N LEU A 384 27.09 -38.36 8.59
CA LEU A 384 26.86 -37.89 9.96
C LEU A 384 28.07 -38.16 10.86
N ASP A 385 28.78 -39.28 10.67
CA ASP A 385 29.99 -39.56 11.45
C ASP A 385 31.10 -38.53 11.13
N ALA A 386 31.26 -38.15 9.86
CA ALA A 386 32.17 -37.09 9.44
C ALA A 386 31.74 -35.71 9.98
N ALA A 387 30.44 -35.41 9.92
CA ALA A 387 29.86 -34.20 10.47
C ALA A 387 30.12 -34.05 11.98
N LYS A 388 29.94 -35.13 12.74
CA LYS A 388 30.21 -35.16 14.17
C LYS A 388 31.69 -34.91 14.46
N ALA A 389 32.58 -35.63 13.79
CA ALA A 389 34.03 -35.48 13.98
C ALA A 389 34.47 -34.03 13.71
N ALA A 390 34.06 -33.45 12.58
CA ALA A 390 34.40 -32.07 12.23
C ALA A 390 33.79 -31.04 13.19
N ALA A 391 32.55 -31.25 13.65
CA ALA A 391 31.93 -30.39 14.64
C ALA A 391 32.67 -30.43 15.99
N VAL A 392 33.14 -31.61 16.43
CA VAL A 392 33.96 -31.76 17.64
C VAL A 392 35.30 -31.03 17.48
N ASP A 393 36.00 -31.21 16.36
CA ASP A 393 37.25 -30.51 16.08
C ASP A 393 37.08 -28.98 16.10
N PHE A 394 35.96 -28.48 15.56
CA PHE A 394 35.60 -27.06 15.64
C PHE A 394 35.32 -26.59 17.06
N ILE A 395 34.57 -27.35 17.86
CA ILE A 395 34.29 -27.03 19.27
C ILE A 395 35.59 -26.94 20.07
N ASP A 396 36.56 -27.81 19.77
CA ASP A 396 37.87 -27.76 20.40
C ASP A 396 38.69 -26.55 19.95
N ALA A 397 38.59 -26.16 18.67
CA ALA A 397 39.31 -25.04 18.08
C ALA A 397 38.72 -23.64 18.37
N VAL A 398 37.43 -23.51 18.75
CA VAL A 398 36.85 -22.20 19.04
C VAL A 398 37.49 -21.53 20.26
N PRO A 399 37.57 -20.18 20.29
CA PRO A 399 38.19 -19.44 21.40
C PRO A 399 37.58 -19.74 22.77
N ASP A 400 38.40 -19.71 23.82
CA ASP A 400 37.94 -19.90 25.20
C ASP A 400 36.88 -18.85 25.60
N GLY A 401 35.83 -19.30 26.29
CA GLY A 401 34.70 -18.46 26.70
C GLY A 401 33.59 -18.31 25.65
N THR A 402 33.75 -18.87 24.45
CA THR A 402 32.70 -18.97 23.43
C THR A 402 31.53 -19.78 23.96
N GLN A 403 30.31 -19.27 23.78
CA GLN A 403 29.09 -20.00 24.11
C GLN A 403 28.62 -20.76 22.88
N VAL A 404 28.61 -22.08 22.93
CA VAL A 404 28.16 -22.93 21.81
C VAL A 404 26.81 -23.56 22.14
N ALA A 405 25.88 -23.51 21.20
CA ALA A 405 24.64 -24.27 21.21
C ALA A 405 24.62 -25.24 20.02
N VAL A 406 24.01 -26.41 20.19
CA VAL A 406 23.90 -27.43 19.13
C VAL A 406 22.44 -27.60 18.77
N LEU A 407 22.13 -27.34 17.51
CA LEU A 407 20.80 -27.52 16.93
C LEU A 407 20.87 -28.69 15.95
N ALA A 408 20.08 -29.73 16.17
CA ALA A 408 19.92 -30.81 15.21
C ALA A 408 18.64 -30.60 14.45
N PHE A 409 18.65 -30.73 13.13
CA PHE A 409 17.43 -30.61 12.34
C PHE A 409 17.27 -31.76 11.37
N ALA A 410 16.04 -32.25 11.29
CA ALA A 410 15.57 -33.16 10.26
C ALA A 410 14.18 -32.68 9.86
N GLY A 411 13.10 -33.44 10.09
CA GLY A 411 11.73 -32.95 9.80
C GLY A 411 11.28 -31.76 10.68
N ARG A 412 11.95 -31.54 11.82
CA ARG A 412 11.83 -30.34 12.67
C ARG A 412 13.19 -30.03 13.34
N PRO A 413 13.50 -28.77 13.65
CA PRO A 413 14.67 -28.43 14.44
C PRO A 413 14.48 -28.76 15.92
N ARG A 414 15.56 -29.22 16.57
CA ARG A 414 15.60 -29.55 17.99
C ARG A 414 16.91 -29.06 18.61
N LEU A 415 16.80 -28.26 19.66
CA LEU A 415 17.95 -27.87 20.48
C LEU A 415 18.46 -29.08 21.27
N VAL A 416 19.69 -29.52 20.99
CA VAL A 416 20.33 -30.67 21.65
C VAL A 416 21.22 -30.20 22.80
N ALA A 417 21.89 -29.05 22.63
CA ALA A 417 22.60 -28.36 23.70
C ALA A 417 22.29 -26.86 23.69
N SER A 418 21.88 -26.31 24.84
CA SER A 418 21.79 -24.87 25.02
C SER A 418 23.17 -24.22 25.13
N PHE A 419 23.25 -22.91 24.89
CA PHE A 419 24.48 -22.13 25.04
C PHE A 419 25.25 -22.44 26.33
N THR A 420 26.44 -23.01 26.17
CA THR A 420 27.38 -23.34 27.24
C THR A 420 28.81 -23.08 26.77
N SER A 421 29.72 -22.79 27.69
CA SER A 421 31.17 -22.76 27.41
C SER A 421 31.86 -24.06 27.79
N ASP A 422 31.12 -25.04 28.31
CA ASP A 422 31.65 -26.36 28.63
C ASP A 422 31.76 -27.19 27.34
N LYS A 423 32.97 -27.23 26.77
CA LYS A 423 33.25 -27.96 25.52
C LYS A 423 32.86 -29.44 25.62
N ALA A 424 33.05 -30.08 26.78
CA ALA A 424 32.73 -31.50 26.96
C ALA A 424 31.22 -31.76 26.84
N GLN A 425 30.39 -30.86 27.38
CA GLN A 425 28.93 -30.95 27.27
C GLN A 425 28.44 -30.81 25.82
N VAL A 426 29.09 -29.94 25.04
CA VAL A 426 28.75 -29.72 23.63
C VAL A 426 29.19 -30.92 22.78
N THR A 427 30.39 -31.46 23.03
CA THR A 427 30.90 -32.68 22.37
C THR A 427 29.98 -33.87 22.62
N GLU A 428 29.55 -34.11 23.87
CA GLU A 428 28.59 -35.18 24.20
C GLU A 428 27.26 -35.01 23.44
N ALA A 429 26.79 -33.77 23.29
CA ALA A 429 25.56 -33.47 22.55
C ALA A 429 25.70 -33.73 21.04
N VAL A 430 26.88 -33.46 20.46
CA VAL A 430 27.18 -33.78 19.04
C VAL A 430 27.29 -35.30 18.84
N ASP A 431 27.97 -36.01 19.74
CA ASP A 431 28.12 -37.47 19.65
C ASP A 431 26.75 -38.19 19.71
N ALA A 432 25.80 -37.63 20.45
CA ALA A 432 24.44 -38.15 20.62
C ALA A 432 23.51 -37.91 19.41
N LEU A 433 23.96 -37.24 18.35
CA LEU A 433 23.14 -37.01 17.16
C LEU A 433 22.85 -38.32 16.42
N VAL A 434 21.62 -38.47 15.89
CA VAL A 434 21.19 -39.67 15.18
C VAL A 434 20.43 -39.24 13.93
N ALA A 435 20.79 -39.83 12.78
CA ALA A 435 20.15 -39.55 11.51
C ALA A 435 18.73 -40.13 11.43
N GLY A 436 17.82 -39.41 10.78
CA GLY A 436 16.48 -39.84 10.44
C GLY A 436 15.53 -38.69 10.10
N GLY A 437 14.61 -38.95 9.17
CA GLY A 437 13.58 -37.98 8.77
C GLY A 437 13.95 -37.15 7.53
N GLU A 438 13.15 -36.12 7.28
CA GLU A 438 13.29 -35.17 6.16
C GLU A 438 14.23 -34.00 6.55
N THR A 439 14.32 -32.93 5.76
CA THR A 439 15.20 -31.77 6.02
C THR A 439 14.39 -30.46 6.16
N SER A 440 14.44 -29.83 7.34
CA SER A 440 13.78 -28.55 7.68
C SER A 440 14.81 -27.44 7.89
N LEU A 441 15.54 -27.15 6.82
CA LEU A 441 16.65 -26.19 6.78
C LEU A 441 16.22 -24.77 7.20
N TYR A 442 15.12 -24.25 6.66
CA TYR A 442 14.66 -22.88 6.95
C TYR A 442 14.08 -22.75 8.36
N ASP A 443 13.37 -23.75 8.86
CA ASP A 443 12.89 -23.77 10.25
C ASP A 443 14.07 -23.86 11.23
N ALA A 444 15.12 -24.61 10.89
CA ALA A 444 16.35 -24.66 11.67
C ALA A 444 17.07 -23.30 11.73
N ALA A 445 17.09 -22.56 10.62
CA ALA A 445 17.62 -21.20 10.58
C ALA A 445 16.79 -20.22 11.44
N VAL A 446 15.46 -20.30 11.38
CA VAL A 446 14.56 -19.49 12.23
C VAL A 446 14.73 -19.84 13.71
N GLU A 447 14.84 -21.12 14.05
CA GLU A 447 15.08 -21.55 15.43
C GLU A 447 16.47 -21.11 15.91
N ALA A 448 17.51 -21.24 15.09
CA ALA A 448 18.84 -20.71 15.41
C ALA A 448 18.80 -19.21 15.69
N ALA A 449 18.06 -18.42 14.90
CA ALA A 449 17.84 -17.00 15.15
C ALA A 449 17.12 -16.73 16.48
N SER A 450 16.11 -17.54 16.82
CA SER A 450 15.32 -17.40 18.05
C SER A 450 16.16 -17.62 19.33
N LEU A 451 17.18 -18.49 19.27
CA LEU A 451 18.09 -18.75 20.39
C LEU A 451 18.88 -17.50 20.83
N PHE A 452 19.10 -16.54 19.92
CA PHE A 452 19.79 -15.29 20.21
C PHE A 452 18.88 -14.22 20.84
N ALA A 453 17.56 -14.41 20.81
CA ALA A 453 16.59 -13.42 21.29
C ALA A 453 16.72 -13.16 22.80
N GLY A 454 16.67 -11.89 23.20
CA GLY A 454 16.71 -11.47 24.61
C GLY A 454 18.09 -11.60 25.28
N ARG A 455 19.14 -11.96 24.54
CA ARG A 455 20.52 -12.09 25.04
C ARG A 455 21.29 -10.77 24.88
N GLN A 456 22.24 -10.51 25.79
CA GLN A 456 23.09 -9.31 25.76
C GLN A 456 23.92 -9.23 24.47
N ARG A 457 24.40 -8.03 24.10
CA ARG A 457 25.20 -7.80 22.88
C ARG A 457 26.39 -8.76 22.81
N ALA A 458 26.36 -9.63 21.82
CA ALA A 458 27.34 -10.67 21.54
C ALA A 458 27.52 -10.75 20.03
N THR A 459 28.70 -11.16 19.57
CA THR A 459 28.89 -11.53 18.17
C THR A 459 28.21 -12.88 17.95
N ARG A 460 27.35 -12.99 16.93
CA ARG A 460 26.47 -14.13 16.71
C ARG A 460 26.80 -14.79 15.38
N SER A 461 27.04 -16.09 15.41
CA SER A 461 27.33 -16.88 14.21
C SER A 461 26.53 -18.17 14.23
N VAL A 462 26.01 -18.57 13.08
CA VAL A 462 25.39 -19.87 12.87
C VAL A 462 26.28 -20.63 11.90
N VAL A 463 26.85 -21.75 12.35
CA VAL A 463 27.54 -22.70 11.48
C VAL A 463 26.53 -23.76 11.12
N LEU A 464 26.13 -23.81 9.85
CA LEU A 464 25.07 -24.67 9.37
C LEU A 464 25.64 -25.73 8.43
N LEU A 465 25.40 -27.01 8.71
CA LEU A 465 25.81 -28.13 7.87
C LEU A 465 24.59 -28.85 7.32
N SER A 466 24.56 -29.05 6.01
CA SER A 466 23.51 -29.83 5.33
C SER A 466 24.10 -30.60 4.15
N ASP A 467 23.55 -31.79 3.88
CA ASP A 467 23.81 -32.54 2.65
C ASP A 467 22.73 -32.37 1.58
N GLY A 468 21.63 -31.68 1.90
CA GLY A 468 20.49 -31.48 1.03
C GLY A 468 19.86 -30.09 1.15
N GLY A 469 18.85 -29.85 0.28
CA GLY A 469 18.02 -28.64 0.32
C GLY A 469 16.85 -28.79 1.30
N ASP A 470 16.09 -27.72 1.48
CA ASP A 470 14.89 -27.75 2.30
C ASP A 470 13.78 -28.61 1.68
N THR A 471 13.22 -29.55 2.44
CA THR A 471 12.14 -30.42 1.94
C THR A 471 10.81 -30.18 2.66
N VAL A 472 10.83 -29.76 3.93
CA VAL A 472 9.62 -29.71 4.76
C VAL A 472 9.45 -28.48 5.64
N SER A 473 10.29 -27.45 5.53
CA SER A 473 10.15 -26.28 6.43
C SER A 473 8.79 -25.59 6.27
N VAL A 474 8.28 -25.11 7.40
CA VAL A 474 7.12 -24.22 7.47
C VAL A 474 7.51 -22.81 7.01
N SER A 475 8.71 -22.37 7.32
CA SER A 475 9.31 -21.08 6.92
C SER A 475 9.92 -21.16 5.52
N ASP A 476 9.97 -20.04 4.81
CA ASP A 476 10.71 -19.93 3.54
C ASP A 476 12.09 -19.26 3.75
N ALA A 477 12.91 -19.31 2.71
CA ALA A 477 14.28 -18.79 2.74
C ALA A 477 14.32 -17.29 3.09
N ALA A 478 13.39 -16.50 2.55
CA ALA A 478 13.32 -15.06 2.78
C ALA A 478 13.00 -14.76 4.25
N THR A 479 12.01 -15.46 4.82
CA THR A 479 11.63 -15.32 6.24
C THR A 479 12.77 -15.75 7.15
N ALA A 480 13.43 -16.87 6.84
CA ALA A 480 14.56 -17.36 7.62
C ALA A 480 15.76 -16.39 7.57
N ALA A 481 16.11 -15.89 6.40
CA ALA A 481 17.15 -14.88 6.22
C ALA A 481 16.82 -13.56 6.94
N GLU A 482 15.57 -13.12 6.89
CA GLU A 482 15.09 -11.93 7.64
C GLU A 482 15.23 -12.15 9.15
N LYS A 483 14.85 -13.32 9.68
CA LYS A 483 15.00 -13.61 11.11
C LYS A 483 16.44 -13.69 11.57
N LEU A 484 17.33 -14.25 10.75
CA LEU A 484 18.77 -14.24 11.02
C LEU A 484 19.36 -12.83 10.97
N ALA A 485 18.90 -11.99 10.03
CA ALA A 485 19.29 -10.59 9.94
C ALA A 485 18.79 -9.75 11.14
N GLU A 486 17.53 -9.94 11.57
CA GLU A 486 16.98 -9.35 12.81
C GLU A 486 17.77 -9.78 14.05
N ALA A 487 18.25 -11.03 14.06
CA ALA A 487 19.11 -11.54 15.12
C ALA A 487 20.56 -11.04 15.01
N HIS A 488 20.91 -10.29 13.96
CA HIS A 488 22.28 -9.87 13.64
C HIS A 488 23.27 -11.05 13.64
N ALA A 489 22.84 -12.20 13.13
CA ALA A 489 23.63 -13.44 13.08
C ALA A 489 24.12 -13.71 11.64
N SER A 490 25.40 -14.03 11.49
CA SER A 490 25.98 -14.44 10.20
C SER A 490 25.90 -15.96 10.03
N VAL A 491 25.48 -16.44 8.85
CA VAL A 491 25.37 -17.88 8.56
C VAL A 491 26.56 -18.38 7.74
N GLU A 492 27.40 -19.21 8.33
CA GLU A 492 28.43 -19.97 7.63
C GLU A 492 27.88 -21.35 7.26
N ALA A 493 27.48 -21.50 6.00
CA ALA A 493 26.89 -22.73 5.48
C ALA A 493 27.97 -23.66 4.92
N VAL A 494 27.94 -24.91 5.32
CA VAL A 494 28.79 -25.98 4.81
C VAL A 494 27.91 -26.97 4.06
N ASN A 495 28.20 -27.13 2.78
CA ASN A 495 27.41 -27.92 1.85
C ASN A 495 28.13 -29.25 1.58
N PHE A 496 27.66 -30.34 2.17
CA PHE A 496 28.38 -31.62 2.19
C PHE A 496 27.75 -32.65 1.22
N LYS A 497 28.47 -33.04 0.16
CA LYS A 497 28.01 -34.05 -0.83
C LYS A 497 26.64 -33.73 -1.50
N THR A 498 26.32 -32.45 -1.66
CA THR A 498 24.99 -31.99 -2.09
C THR A 498 24.92 -31.67 -3.60
N PRO A 499 23.84 -32.05 -4.31
CA PRO A 499 23.60 -31.64 -5.70
C PRO A 499 23.49 -30.12 -5.89
N GLU A 500 23.89 -29.62 -7.06
CA GLU A 500 23.89 -28.19 -7.44
C GLU A 500 22.56 -27.48 -7.10
N ALA A 501 21.43 -28.15 -7.35
CA ALA A 501 20.09 -27.61 -7.13
C ALA A 501 19.77 -27.28 -5.65
N ALA A 502 20.41 -27.96 -4.71
CA ALA A 502 20.22 -27.73 -3.27
C ALA A 502 21.19 -26.68 -2.68
N ARG A 503 22.24 -26.29 -3.42
CA ARG A 503 23.17 -25.22 -3.01
C ARG A 503 22.49 -23.86 -2.90
N GLN A 504 21.46 -23.63 -3.73
CA GLN A 504 20.72 -22.37 -3.72
C GLN A 504 20.02 -22.13 -2.37
N ALA A 505 19.47 -23.17 -1.75
CA ALA A 505 18.79 -23.04 -0.46
C ALA A 505 19.73 -22.56 0.67
N LEU A 506 20.97 -23.04 0.67
CA LEU A 506 22.01 -22.57 1.59
C LEU A 506 22.48 -21.16 1.23
N ALA A 507 22.51 -20.83 -0.07
CA ALA A 507 22.89 -19.50 -0.55
C ALA A 507 21.90 -18.41 -0.15
N ASP A 508 20.61 -18.74 -0.19
CA ASP A 508 19.53 -17.84 0.19
C ASP A 508 19.58 -17.49 1.69
N LEU A 509 20.26 -18.28 2.52
CA LEU A 509 20.50 -18.00 3.95
C LEU A 509 21.83 -17.27 4.21
N ALA A 510 22.92 -17.75 3.59
CA ALA A 510 24.26 -17.23 3.85
C ALA A 510 24.50 -15.85 3.23
N THR A 511 24.04 -15.63 1.99
CA THR A 511 24.34 -14.39 1.23
C THR A 511 23.70 -13.15 1.89
N PRO A 512 22.39 -13.15 2.23
CA PRO A 512 21.76 -11.99 2.85
C PRO A 512 22.32 -11.68 4.23
N THR A 513 22.83 -12.68 4.96
CA THR A 513 23.42 -12.51 6.30
C THR A 513 24.91 -12.13 6.27
N GLY A 514 25.55 -12.11 5.10
CA GLY A 514 26.97 -11.77 4.95
C GLY A 514 27.93 -12.90 5.30
N GLY A 515 27.40 -14.12 5.50
CA GLY A 515 28.21 -15.32 5.67
C GLY A 515 28.58 -15.97 4.33
N SER A 516 29.18 -17.16 4.39
CA SER A 516 29.67 -17.86 3.20
C SER A 516 29.13 -19.28 3.07
N ILE A 517 29.20 -19.82 1.85
CA ILE A 517 28.88 -21.21 1.56
C ILE A 517 30.17 -21.88 1.12
N THR A 518 30.52 -22.99 1.74
CA THR A 518 31.67 -23.79 1.33
C THR A 518 31.22 -25.18 0.92
N PRO A 519 31.37 -25.56 -0.37
CA PRO A 519 31.07 -26.91 -0.83
C PRO A 519 32.18 -27.88 -0.42
N VAL A 520 31.77 -29.10 -0.05
CA VAL A 520 32.65 -30.15 0.47
C VAL A 520 32.18 -31.49 -0.08
N GLU A 521 33.09 -32.25 -0.69
CA GLU A 521 32.77 -33.55 -1.29
C GLU A 521 33.17 -34.74 -0.40
N ASP A 522 34.09 -34.54 0.56
CA ASP A 522 34.61 -35.61 1.41
C ASP A 522 34.83 -35.19 2.88
N ALA A 523 34.97 -36.20 3.76
CA ALA A 523 35.14 -35.99 5.20
C ALA A 523 36.45 -35.24 5.55
N ALA A 524 37.50 -35.43 4.74
CA ALA A 524 38.78 -34.74 4.94
C ALA A 524 38.66 -33.24 4.67
N GLY A 525 37.98 -32.83 3.60
CA GLY A 525 37.68 -31.44 3.32
C GLY A 525 36.80 -30.80 4.39
N LEU A 526 35.88 -31.57 4.98
CA LEU A 526 34.99 -31.08 6.03
C LEU A 526 35.77 -30.64 7.28
N ALA A 527 36.74 -31.43 7.72
CA ALA A 527 37.60 -31.10 8.86
C ALA A 527 38.42 -29.82 8.62
N VAL A 528 39.01 -29.67 7.41
CA VAL A 528 39.79 -28.47 7.03
C VAL A 528 38.93 -27.21 7.06
N ILE A 529 37.67 -27.31 6.63
CA ILE A 529 36.75 -26.16 6.60
C ILE A 529 36.34 -25.75 8.00
N TYR A 530 35.99 -26.72 8.84
CA TYR A 530 35.62 -26.47 10.23
C TYR A 530 36.79 -25.86 11.03
N GLU A 531 38.02 -26.35 10.84
CA GLU A 531 39.22 -25.72 11.40
C GLU A 531 39.39 -24.27 10.92
N GLY A 532 39.21 -24.03 9.62
CA GLY A 532 39.24 -22.69 9.04
C GLY A 532 38.18 -21.75 9.59
N LEU A 533 36.95 -22.23 9.79
CA LEU A 533 35.85 -21.45 10.39
C LEU A 533 36.17 -21.08 11.85
N ALA A 534 36.75 -22.00 12.63
CA ALA A 534 37.19 -21.69 13.99
C ALA A 534 38.29 -20.61 14.01
N MET A 535 39.24 -20.67 13.07
CA MET A 535 40.26 -19.62 12.91
C MET A 535 39.65 -18.27 12.53
N ASP A 536 38.69 -18.26 11.60
CA ASP A 536 38.02 -17.04 11.15
C ASP A 536 37.25 -16.36 12.29
N LEU A 537 36.54 -17.14 13.13
CA LEU A 537 35.90 -16.64 14.35
C LEU A 537 36.91 -16.01 15.33
N GLY A 538 38.12 -16.57 15.41
CA GLY A 538 39.22 -16.02 16.19
C GLY A 538 39.83 -14.72 15.63
N ASN A 539 39.65 -14.45 14.33
CA ASN A 539 40.22 -13.32 13.60
C ASN A 539 39.22 -12.22 13.22
N GLN A 540 38.14 -12.09 14.02
CA GLN A 540 37.15 -11.02 13.86
C GLN A 540 37.50 -9.73 14.60
N TYR A 541 37.13 -8.61 13.99
CA TYR A 541 37.27 -7.25 14.51
C TYR A 541 35.94 -6.50 14.40
N VAL A 542 35.62 -5.70 15.42
CA VAL A 542 34.46 -4.80 15.42
C VAL A 542 34.95 -3.37 15.21
N LEU A 543 34.45 -2.74 14.15
CA LEU A 543 34.69 -1.37 13.74
C LEU A 543 33.49 -0.53 14.16
N ARG A 544 33.70 0.40 15.09
CA ARG A 544 32.67 1.32 15.58
C ARG A 544 32.84 2.67 14.92
N TYR A 545 31.81 3.16 14.24
CA TYR A 545 31.84 4.48 13.60
C TYR A 545 30.47 5.17 13.73
N ARG A 546 30.43 6.48 13.48
CA ARG A 546 29.18 7.25 13.46
C ARG A 546 28.78 7.52 12.02
N SER A 547 27.68 6.92 11.59
CA SER A 547 27.13 7.07 10.24
C SER A 547 26.68 8.51 9.96
N ARG A 548 26.94 8.97 8.73
CA ARG A 548 26.50 10.27 8.19
C ARG A 548 25.53 10.09 7.01
N SER A 549 25.48 8.90 6.42
CA SER A 549 24.61 8.54 5.30
C SER A 549 23.15 8.27 5.71
N ARG A 550 22.25 8.24 4.71
CA ARG A 550 20.80 8.07 4.86
C ARG A 550 20.28 7.11 3.80
N GLY A 551 19.36 6.22 4.18
CA GLY A 551 18.80 5.23 3.26
C GLY A 551 19.86 4.21 2.85
N GLU A 552 19.75 3.69 1.63
CA GLU A 552 20.72 2.76 1.08
C GLU A 552 22.10 3.42 0.93
N THR A 553 23.10 2.87 1.61
CA THR A 553 24.49 3.32 1.55
C THR A 553 25.42 2.12 1.47
N VAL A 554 26.61 2.33 0.91
CA VAL A 554 27.65 1.30 0.83
C VAL A 554 28.70 1.61 1.89
N VAL A 555 28.96 0.64 2.74
CA VAL A 555 30.05 0.64 3.72
C VAL A 555 31.21 -0.14 3.09
N ALA A 556 32.32 0.54 2.82
CA ALA A 556 33.57 -0.04 2.38
C ALA A 556 34.52 -0.13 3.57
N VAL A 557 35.04 -1.32 3.85
CA VAL A 557 36.10 -1.52 4.84
C VAL A 557 37.35 -1.98 4.10
N GLU A 558 38.48 -1.40 4.45
CA GLU A 558 39.77 -1.76 3.91
C GLU A 558 40.72 -2.09 5.06
N VAL A 559 41.53 -3.14 4.88
CA VAL A 559 42.65 -3.48 5.75
C VAL A 559 43.95 -3.44 4.95
N GLU A 560 44.94 -2.72 5.47
CA GLU A 560 46.29 -2.66 4.87
C GLU A 560 47.36 -2.89 5.93
N LYS A 561 48.18 -3.94 5.75
CA LYS A 561 49.36 -4.19 6.59
C LYS A 561 50.38 -5.03 5.83
N ASN A 562 51.67 -4.68 5.91
CA ASN A 562 52.79 -5.47 5.36
C ASN A 562 52.59 -5.89 3.87
N ALA A 563 52.17 -4.95 3.01
CA ALA A 563 51.87 -5.16 1.58
C ALA A 563 50.68 -6.09 1.26
N ILE A 564 49.94 -6.55 2.28
CA ILE A 564 48.64 -7.20 2.13
C ILE A 564 47.59 -6.10 2.25
N ARG A 565 46.84 -5.89 1.16
CA ARG A 565 45.70 -4.97 1.07
C ARG A 565 44.47 -5.76 0.68
N ALA A 566 43.38 -5.60 1.43
CA ALA A 566 42.12 -6.27 1.15
C ALA A 566 40.95 -5.33 1.46
N GLU A 567 39.93 -5.34 0.60
CA GLU A 567 38.76 -4.48 0.69
C GLU A 567 37.48 -5.33 0.69
N ALA A 568 36.47 -4.87 1.43
CA ALA A 568 35.17 -5.49 1.50
C ALA A 568 34.06 -4.43 1.46
N LEU A 569 33.06 -4.65 0.60
CA LEU A 569 31.92 -3.75 0.42
C LEU A 569 30.64 -4.39 0.96
N ARG A 570 29.82 -3.61 1.66
CA ARG A 570 28.50 -4.03 2.13
C ARG A 570 27.47 -2.93 1.94
N THR A 571 26.40 -3.22 1.22
CA THR A 571 25.24 -2.32 1.12
C THR A 571 24.40 -2.47 2.38
N VAL A 572 24.05 -1.34 2.99
CA VAL A 572 23.26 -1.23 4.22
C VAL A 572 22.12 -0.26 3.97
N VAL A 573 20.89 -0.68 4.28
CA VAL A 573 19.72 0.19 4.22
C VAL A 573 19.50 0.80 5.60
N LEU A 574 19.96 2.04 5.78
CA LEU A 574 19.84 2.72 7.06
C LEU A 574 18.41 3.20 7.28
N PRO A 575 17.85 3.07 8.50
CA PRO A 575 16.51 3.56 8.80
C PRO A 575 16.42 5.06 8.49
N PRO A 576 15.28 5.53 7.93
CA PRO A 576 15.10 6.96 7.71
C PRO A 576 15.18 7.68 9.06
N LEU A 577 16.01 8.72 9.16
CA LEU A 577 15.99 9.57 10.36
C LEU A 577 14.55 10.00 10.62
N PRO A 578 14.03 9.82 11.85
CA PRO A 578 12.77 10.41 12.23
C PRO A 578 12.97 11.92 12.23
N TRP A 579 12.71 12.58 11.09
CA TRP A 579 12.67 14.03 11.01
C TRP A 579 11.56 14.60 11.91
N ARG A 580 10.64 13.74 12.37
CA ARG A 580 9.72 13.99 13.47
C ARG A 580 10.42 14.16 14.84
N GLU A 581 11.62 13.65 15.09
CA GLU A 581 12.26 13.76 16.42
C GLU A 581 13.41 14.78 16.49
N ALA A 582 14.15 15.02 15.41
CA ALA A 582 15.27 15.97 15.46
C ALA A 582 14.82 17.44 15.69
N LEU A 583 13.65 17.82 15.17
CA LEU A 583 13.03 19.14 15.42
C LEU A 583 11.90 19.09 16.45
N PHE A 584 11.19 17.97 16.64
CA PHE A 584 10.03 17.89 17.54
C PHE A 584 10.21 17.00 18.78
N GLY A 585 11.31 16.26 18.90
CA GLY A 585 11.66 15.45 20.08
C GLY A 585 12.56 16.15 21.08
N SER A 586 13.27 17.22 20.67
CA SER A 586 14.02 18.04 21.62
C SER A 586 13.06 18.88 22.48
N ARG A 587 13.32 18.94 23.79
CA ARG A 587 12.62 19.87 24.71
C ARG A 587 12.61 21.31 24.20
N LEU A 588 13.62 21.69 23.41
CA LEU A 588 13.73 22.99 22.75
C LEU A 588 12.70 23.19 21.62
N GLY A 589 12.46 22.17 20.79
CA GLY A 589 11.46 22.24 19.72
C GLY A 589 10.03 22.33 20.26
N LEU A 590 9.71 21.52 21.27
CA LEU A 590 8.45 21.62 22.01
C LEU A 590 8.32 22.96 22.74
N ALA A 591 9.40 23.47 23.34
CA ALA A 591 9.39 24.77 24.01
C ALA A 591 9.21 25.93 23.03
N LEU A 592 9.85 25.92 21.86
CA LEU A 592 9.70 26.95 20.84
C LEU A 592 8.31 26.92 20.19
N GLY A 593 7.76 25.72 19.93
CA GLY A 593 6.39 25.55 19.45
C GLY A 593 5.35 26.00 20.48
N ALA A 594 5.51 25.62 21.75
CA ALA A 594 4.67 26.08 22.84
C ALA A 594 4.80 27.59 23.10
N MET A 595 6.00 28.16 22.97
CA MET A 595 6.25 29.60 23.08
C MET A 595 5.56 30.36 21.95
N ALA A 596 5.64 29.89 20.70
CA ALA A 596 4.93 30.50 19.57
C ALA A 596 3.41 30.40 19.73
N MET A 597 2.90 29.26 20.19
CA MET A 597 1.49 29.07 20.51
C MET A 597 1.04 29.99 21.66
N TYR A 598 1.85 30.13 22.71
CA TYR A 598 1.60 31.02 23.83
C TYR A 598 1.65 32.49 23.41
N LEU A 599 2.59 32.91 22.57
CA LEU A 599 2.65 34.27 22.02
C LEU A 599 1.44 34.58 21.14
N ALA A 600 1.02 33.64 20.29
CA ALA A 600 -0.13 33.82 19.42
C ALA A 600 -1.47 33.80 20.21
N MET A 601 -1.58 32.94 21.23
CA MET A 601 -2.71 32.93 22.16
C MET A 601 -2.73 34.21 23.02
N ALA A 602 -1.58 34.64 23.54
CA ALA A 602 -1.45 35.89 24.28
C ALA A 602 -1.77 37.10 23.40
N LEU A 603 -1.38 37.12 22.13
CA LEU A 603 -1.76 38.16 21.17
C LEU A 603 -3.28 38.16 20.90
N THR A 604 -3.89 36.98 20.79
CA THR A 604 -5.34 36.83 20.59
C THR A 604 -6.13 37.25 21.83
N ILE A 605 -5.66 36.86 23.02
CA ILE A 605 -6.22 37.26 24.32
C ILE A 605 -6.02 38.76 24.54
N LEU A 606 -4.85 39.33 24.21
CA LEU A 606 -4.58 40.77 24.27
C LEU A 606 -5.53 41.54 23.35
N LEU A 607 -5.83 41.01 22.15
CA LEU A 607 -6.80 41.60 21.23
C LEU A 607 -8.25 41.47 21.72
N LEU A 608 -8.57 40.41 22.48
CA LEU A 608 -9.88 40.18 23.10
C LEU A 608 -10.11 40.98 24.40
N LEU A 609 -9.06 41.18 25.19
CA LEU A 609 -9.06 41.90 26.48
C LEU A 609 -8.66 43.37 26.35
N ALA A 610 -8.14 43.81 25.20
CA ALA A 610 -7.89 45.22 24.94
C ALA A 610 -9.17 46.00 25.29
N PRO A 611 -9.11 46.95 26.24
CA PRO A 611 -10.27 47.65 26.72
C PRO A 611 -10.98 48.25 25.52
N ARG A 612 -12.21 47.77 25.29
CA ARG A 612 -13.08 48.26 24.23
C ARG A 612 -13.26 49.75 24.53
N PRO A 613 -12.86 50.69 23.65
CA PRO A 613 -13.33 52.04 23.83
C PRO A 613 -14.86 51.94 23.82
N PRO A 614 -15.56 52.46 24.85
CA PRO A 614 -17.01 52.48 24.83
C PRO A 614 -17.39 53.22 23.56
N ARG A 615 -17.93 52.49 22.57
CA ARG A 615 -18.63 53.13 21.47
C ARG A 615 -19.80 53.80 22.14
N ALA A 616 -19.74 55.13 22.12
CA ALA A 616 -20.73 56.03 22.65
C ALA A 616 -22.12 55.45 22.37
N SER A 617 -22.76 54.99 23.44
CA SER A 617 -24.20 55.04 23.50
C SER A 617 -24.60 56.45 23.08
N LEU A 618 -25.38 56.53 22.00
CA LEU A 618 -26.13 57.74 21.66
C LEU A 618 -27.16 57.96 22.77
N ALA A 619 -26.72 58.51 23.91
CA ALA A 619 -27.53 59.18 24.93
C ALA A 619 -26.66 59.61 26.13
N ALA A 620 -26.09 60.82 26.08
CA ALA A 620 -25.88 61.72 27.23
C ALA A 620 -25.24 63.04 26.75
N PRO A 621 -25.97 64.18 26.77
CA PRO A 621 -25.35 65.49 26.68
C PRO A 621 -24.84 65.92 28.06
N GLY A 622 -23.54 66.20 28.15
CA GLY A 622 -22.93 66.96 29.24
C GLY A 622 -22.05 66.15 30.19
N GLY A 623 -20.76 66.51 30.26
CA GLY A 623 -19.88 66.07 31.34
C GLY A 623 -18.39 66.03 31.01
N GLY A 624 -17.72 67.18 31.19
CA GLY A 624 -16.34 67.38 31.67
C GLY A 624 -15.24 66.34 31.38
N GLY A 625 -14.15 66.85 30.81
CA GLY A 625 -12.94 66.10 30.50
C GLY A 625 -12.30 65.35 31.66
N GLY A 626 -11.78 64.16 31.31
CA GLY A 626 -10.80 63.42 32.09
C GLY A 626 -9.82 62.77 31.12
N ARG A 627 -8.68 63.43 30.87
CA ARG A 627 -7.54 62.82 30.17
C ARG A 627 -6.92 61.79 31.11
N THR A 628 -7.42 60.56 31.09
CA THR A 628 -6.73 59.43 31.73
C THR A 628 -5.69 58.89 30.76
N HIS A 629 -4.43 59.13 31.08
CA HIS A 629 -3.28 58.43 30.51
C HIS A 629 -3.47 56.92 30.72
N SER A 630 -3.73 56.16 29.65
CA SER A 630 -3.62 54.70 29.66
C SER A 630 -2.32 54.25 28.99
N VAL A 631 -1.55 53.55 29.82
CA VAL A 631 -0.32 52.78 29.62
C VAL A 631 -0.06 52.29 28.18
N ALA A 632 1.21 52.40 27.77
CA ALA A 632 1.83 52.19 26.46
C ALA A 632 1.63 50.82 25.74
N LEU A 633 0.69 49.97 26.16
CA LEU A 633 0.42 48.65 25.56
C LEU A 633 -0.83 48.61 24.65
N SER A 634 -1.65 49.67 24.60
CA SER A 634 -2.82 49.77 23.69
C SER A 634 -2.46 50.23 22.27
N GLY A 635 -1.39 51.01 22.09
CA GLY A 635 -1.04 51.63 20.81
C GLY A 635 -0.67 50.63 19.70
N LEU A 636 -0.17 49.44 20.06
CA LEU A 636 0.21 48.42 19.07
C LEU A 636 -1.02 47.74 18.44
N GLY A 637 -2.06 47.50 19.25
CA GLY A 637 -3.34 46.97 18.79
C GLY A 637 -4.09 47.96 17.90
N ASP A 638 -4.07 49.25 18.26
CA ASP A 638 -4.71 50.31 17.46
C ASP A 638 -3.97 50.55 16.14
N TRP A 639 -2.62 50.54 16.15
CA TRP A 639 -1.82 50.60 14.94
C TRP A 639 -2.10 49.42 13.99
N ALA A 640 -2.20 48.19 14.52
CA ALA A 640 -2.49 47.00 13.74
C ALA A 640 -3.91 47.05 13.13
N LYS A 641 -4.92 47.44 13.94
CA LYS A 641 -6.30 47.65 13.50
C LYS A 641 -6.36 48.68 12.38
N GLU A 642 -5.72 49.83 12.55
CA GLU A 642 -5.75 50.93 11.59
C GLU A 642 -4.95 50.62 10.31
N ARG A 643 -3.89 49.81 10.39
CA ARG A 643 -3.15 49.31 9.22
C ARG A 643 -4.00 48.33 8.39
N VAL A 644 -4.66 47.39 9.06
CA VAL A 644 -5.57 46.42 8.43
C VAL A 644 -6.77 47.13 7.81
N GLU A 645 -7.36 48.09 8.52
CA GLU A 645 -8.51 48.87 8.04
C GLU A 645 -8.16 49.77 6.85
N ARG A 646 -6.97 50.40 6.84
CA ARG A 646 -6.46 51.12 5.66
C ARG A 646 -6.24 50.21 4.45
N THR A 647 -5.81 48.97 4.68
CA THR A 647 -5.55 48.00 3.60
C THR A 647 -6.86 47.42 3.04
N LEU A 648 -7.82 47.11 3.92
CA LEU A 648 -9.16 46.65 3.55
C LEU A 648 -9.95 47.73 2.80
N ARG A 649 -9.85 49.00 3.23
CA ARG A 649 -10.45 50.14 2.52
C ARG A 649 -9.85 50.35 1.13
N ARG A 650 -8.52 50.25 0.99
CA ARG A 650 -7.84 50.36 -0.32
C ARG A 650 -8.26 49.29 -1.32
N ARG A 651 -8.64 48.09 -0.85
CA ARG A 651 -9.05 46.95 -1.69
C ARG A 651 -10.57 46.87 -1.93
N GLY A 652 -11.36 47.81 -1.38
CA GLY A 652 -12.83 47.85 -1.51
C GLY A 652 -13.58 46.77 -0.73
N TRP A 653 -12.88 45.92 0.05
CA TRP A 653 -13.46 44.77 0.74
C TRP A 653 -14.14 45.13 2.07
N SER A 654 -13.87 46.32 2.61
CA SER A 654 -14.43 46.75 3.91
C SER A 654 -15.94 46.97 3.89
N HIS A 655 -16.52 47.42 2.76
CA HIS A 655 -17.95 47.70 2.68
C HIS A 655 -18.79 46.41 2.75
N GLY A 656 -18.47 45.41 1.92
CA GLY A 656 -19.20 44.14 1.92
C GLY A 656 -19.05 43.33 3.21
N LEU A 657 -17.91 43.43 3.91
CA LEU A 657 -17.73 42.78 5.22
C LEU A 657 -18.49 43.51 6.33
N ASN A 658 -18.54 44.84 6.30
CA ASN A 658 -19.31 45.64 7.26
C ASN A 658 -20.81 45.32 7.16
N GLU A 659 -21.35 45.28 5.94
CA GLU A 659 -22.75 44.92 5.68
C GLU A 659 -23.08 43.52 6.24
N ARG A 660 -22.20 42.52 6.02
CA ARG A 660 -22.40 41.16 6.54
C ARG A 660 -22.32 41.07 8.06
N LEU A 661 -21.41 41.83 8.68
CA LEU A 661 -21.29 41.89 10.15
C LEU A 661 -22.52 42.54 10.77
N GLU A 662 -23.04 43.62 10.16
CA GLU A 662 -24.30 44.25 10.56
C GLU A 662 -25.49 43.29 10.39
N GLN A 663 -25.59 42.60 9.26
CA GLN A 663 -26.61 41.56 9.02
C GLN A 663 -26.54 40.40 10.02
N ALA A 664 -25.35 40.05 10.51
CA ALA A 664 -25.16 39.03 11.53
C ALA A 664 -25.45 39.54 12.96
N GLY A 665 -25.72 40.84 13.13
CA GLY A 665 -25.92 41.49 14.42
C GLY A 665 -24.67 41.51 15.29
N LEU A 666 -23.49 41.48 14.66
CA LEU A 666 -22.20 41.52 15.36
C LEU A 666 -21.72 42.98 15.43
N LEU A 667 -21.49 43.48 16.63
CA LEU A 667 -21.03 44.86 16.88
C LEU A 667 -19.52 45.06 16.59
N LEU A 668 -18.92 44.19 15.79
CA LEU A 668 -17.48 44.18 15.47
C LEU A 668 -17.17 45.06 14.27
N ARG A 669 -16.02 45.72 14.29
CA ARG A 669 -15.47 46.37 13.09
C ARG A 669 -14.96 45.33 12.09
N PRO A 670 -14.99 45.60 10.77
CA PRO A 670 -14.36 44.74 9.78
C PRO A 670 -12.90 44.40 10.09
N GLY A 671 -12.12 45.38 10.57
CA GLY A 671 -10.73 45.17 10.99
C GLY A 671 -10.58 44.25 12.20
N GLU A 672 -11.49 44.31 13.17
CA GLU A 672 -11.48 43.46 14.37
C GLU A 672 -11.80 42.01 14.01
N PHE A 673 -12.79 41.80 13.13
CA PHE A 673 -13.15 40.47 12.65
C PHE A 673 -11.98 39.84 11.88
N VAL A 674 -11.35 40.58 10.96
CA VAL A 674 -10.21 40.07 10.19
C VAL A 674 -9.02 39.74 11.09
N LEU A 675 -8.73 40.58 12.10
CA LEU A 675 -7.65 40.31 13.05
C LEU A 675 -7.93 39.06 13.91
N LEU A 676 -9.17 38.85 14.35
CA LEU A 676 -9.56 37.64 15.08
C LEU A 676 -9.38 36.38 14.24
N VAL A 677 -9.84 36.42 12.98
CA VAL A 677 -9.70 35.29 12.05
C VAL A 677 -8.23 35.03 11.71
N ALA A 678 -7.44 36.07 11.46
CA ALA A 678 -6.01 35.95 11.17
C ALA A 678 -5.22 35.42 12.38
N GLY A 679 -5.57 35.84 13.60
CA GLY A 679 -4.98 35.32 14.84
C GLY A 679 -5.26 33.83 15.01
N ALA A 680 -6.53 33.42 14.90
CA ALA A 680 -6.92 32.02 14.99
C ALA A 680 -6.27 31.15 13.89
N ALA A 681 -6.22 31.68 12.65
CA ALA A 681 -5.56 31.00 11.53
C ALA A 681 -4.05 30.83 11.78
N SER A 682 -3.38 31.83 12.37
CA SER A 682 -1.94 31.76 12.68
C SER A 682 -1.61 30.75 13.78
N VAL A 683 -2.46 30.68 14.83
CA VAL A 683 -2.34 29.66 15.90
C VAL A 683 -2.47 28.25 15.31
N LEU A 684 -3.52 28.01 14.53
CA LEU A 684 -3.78 26.70 13.94
C LEU A 684 -2.79 26.34 12.81
N MET A 685 -2.28 27.33 12.08
CA MET A 685 -1.18 27.13 11.13
C MET A 685 0.08 26.66 11.83
N SER A 686 0.43 27.29 12.96
CA SER A 686 1.62 26.94 13.73
C SER A 686 1.46 25.55 14.35
N ALA A 687 0.33 25.28 15.01
CA ALA A 687 0.03 23.98 15.60
C ALA A 687 -0.01 22.86 14.54
N GLY A 688 -0.66 23.09 13.40
CA GLY A 688 -0.73 22.14 12.29
C GLY A 688 0.62 21.88 11.64
N SER A 689 1.43 22.94 11.46
CA SER A 689 2.80 22.81 10.95
C SER A 689 3.68 21.99 11.89
N LEU A 690 3.47 22.12 13.20
CA LEU A 690 4.19 21.36 14.22
C LEU A 690 3.74 19.90 14.29
N ALA A 691 2.47 19.61 14.06
CA ALA A 691 1.93 18.25 14.19
C ALA A 691 2.09 17.38 12.94
N ALA A 692 1.85 17.96 11.75
CA ALA A 692 1.70 17.22 10.49
C ALA A 692 2.41 17.90 9.29
N GLY A 693 3.28 18.88 9.55
CA GLY A 693 4.07 19.57 8.52
C GLY A 693 3.40 20.82 7.94
N PRO A 694 4.16 21.63 7.18
CA PRO A 694 3.75 22.99 6.78
C PRO A 694 2.50 23.03 5.89
N LEU A 695 2.28 21.98 5.08
CA LEU A 695 1.08 21.86 4.25
C LEU A 695 -0.19 21.66 5.10
N ALA A 696 -0.11 20.86 6.17
CA ALA A 696 -1.22 20.66 7.10
C ALA A 696 -1.53 21.94 7.88
N GLY A 697 -0.49 22.69 8.29
CA GLY A 697 -0.65 24.02 8.89
C GLY A 697 -1.37 25.01 7.97
N LEU A 698 -0.94 25.11 6.70
CA LEU A 698 -1.57 25.97 5.72
C LEU A 698 -3.05 25.58 5.47
N ALA A 699 -3.32 24.28 5.38
CA ALA A 699 -4.68 23.77 5.19
C ALA A 699 -5.61 24.16 6.36
N LEU A 700 -5.15 24.02 7.61
CA LEU A 700 -5.90 24.42 8.79
C LEU A 700 -6.15 25.93 8.84
N ALA A 701 -5.15 26.74 8.49
CA ALA A 701 -5.29 28.20 8.41
C ALA A 701 -6.38 28.62 7.41
N LEU A 702 -6.40 27.97 6.24
CA LEU A 702 -7.38 28.22 5.19
C LEU A 702 -8.79 27.76 5.61
N LEU A 703 -8.87 26.63 6.31
CA LEU A 703 -10.11 26.10 6.87
C LEU A 703 -10.73 27.05 7.88
N VAL A 704 -9.94 27.68 8.75
CA VAL A 704 -10.43 28.70 9.72
C VAL A 704 -11.02 29.91 9.01
N ALA A 705 -10.32 30.42 7.99
CA ALA A 705 -10.81 31.56 7.21
C ALA A 705 -12.14 31.23 6.49
N LEU A 706 -12.24 30.02 5.93
CA LEU A 706 -13.47 29.53 5.31
C LEU A 706 -14.59 29.34 6.34
N ALA A 707 -14.31 28.71 7.48
CA ALA A 707 -15.26 28.48 8.55
C ALA A 707 -15.80 29.79 9.13
N ALA A 708 -14.95 30.79 9.34
CA ALA A 708 -15.35 32.11 9.81
C ALA A 708 -16.31 32.80 8.83
N LYS A 709 -16.03 32.73 7.52
CA LYS A 709 -16.92 33.24 6.48
C LYS A 709 -18.27 32.50 6.48
N VAL A 710 -18.24 31.17 6.51
CA VAL A 710 -19.46 30.34 6.52
C VAL A 710 -20.28 30.61 7.78
N LEU A 711 -19.66 30.69 8.95
CA LEU A 711 -20.35 30.96 10.22
C LEU A 711 -21.00 32.35 10.23
N LEU A 712 -20.30 33.36 9.71
CA LEU A 712 -20.85 34.71 9.56
C LEU A 712 -22.08 34.70 8.64
N ASP A 713 -21.97 34.08 7.47
CA ASP A 713 -23.06 33.98 6.51
C ASP A 713 -24.25 33.17 7.09
N LEU A 714 -23.98 32.10 7.85
CA LEU A 714 -25.01 31.32 8.54
C LEU A 714 -25.70 32.12 9.64
N ARG A 715 -24.96 32.91 10.42
CA ARG A 715 -25.52 33.75 11.48
C ARG A 715 -26.39 34.87 10.90
N ALA A 716 -25.93 35.52 9.84
CA ALA A 716 -26.72 36.50 9.08
C ALA A 716 -28.01 35.87 8.51
N ARG A 717 -27.91 34.69 7.90
CA ARG A 717 -29.09 33.95 7.40
C ARG A 717 -30.06 33.56 8.50
N ARG A 718 -29.58 33.10 9.66
CA ARG A 718 -30.43 32.77 10.82
C ARG A 718 -31.15 34.00 11.35
N ARG A 719 -30.44 35.12 11.54
CA ARG A 719 -31.04 36.39 12.00
C ARG A 719 -32.09 36.91 11.00
N ARG A 720 -31.78 36.92 9.70
CA ARG A 720 -32.75 37.26 8.65
C ARG A 720 -33.96 36.34 8.65
N SER A 721 -33.76 35.03 8.74
CA SER A 721 -34.87 34.07 8.78
C SER A 721 -35.75 34.23 10.02
N ALA A 722 -35.18 34.63 11.16
CA ALA A 722 -35.93 34.94 12.37
C ALA A 722 -36.80 36.20 12.19
N PHE A 723 -36.22 37.26 11.59
CA PHE A 723 -36.97 38.47 11.23
C PHE A 723 -38.14 38.16 10.26
N CYS A 724 -37.89 37.43 9.17
CA CYS A 724 -38.94 37.03 8.22
C CYS A 724 -40.03 36.16 8.89
N GLY A 725 -39.64 35.31 9.84
CA GLY A 725 -40.57 34.48 10.61
C GLY A 725 -41.49 35.30 11.52
N GLN A 726 -40.99 36.39 12.09
CA GLN A 726 -41.74 37.32 12.96
C GLN A 726 -42.57 38.35 12.17
N LEU A 727 -42.29 38.52 10.88
CA LEU A 727 -42.86 39.59 10.05
C LEU A 727 -44.39 39.59 10.04
N GLY A 728 -45.03 38.43 9.89
CA GLY A 728 -46.50 38.35 9.86
C GLY A 728 -47.16 38.86 11.16
N ASP A 729 -46.59 38.53 12.32
CA ASP A 729 -47.09 38.98 13.62
C ASP A 729 -46.79 40.46 13.86
N THR A 730 -45.62 40.91 13.38
CA THR A 730 -45.20 42.32 13.39
C THR A 730 -46.18 43.20 12.62
N LEU A 731 -46.60 42.78 11.43
CA LEU A 731 -47.55 43.52 10.59
C LEU A 731 -48.94 43.58 11.22
N GLN A 732 -49.39 42.51 11.87
CA GLN A 732 -50.67 42.51 12.60
C GLN A 732 -50.65 43.47 13.79
N MET A 733 -49.54 43.55 14.52
CA MET A 733 -49.39 44.54 15.60
C MET A 733 -49.41 45.98 15.06
N LEU A 734 -48.77 46.23 13.90
CA LEU A 734 -48.82 47.53 13.23
C LEU A 734 -50.25 47.86 12.76
N ALA A 735 -50.89 46.97 12.01
CA ALA A 735 -52.24 47.15 11.50
C ALA A 735 -53.26 47.34 12.63
N GLY A 736 -53.15 46.55 13.71
CA GLY A 736 -53.98 46.68 14.90
C GLY A 736 -53.80 48.03 15.60
N SER A 737 -52.56 48.48 15.79
CA SER A 737 -52.27 49.80 16.39
C SER A 737 -52.81 50.95 15.54
N LEU A 738 -52.57 50.90 14.23
CA LEU A 738 -53.07 51.90 13.27
C LEU A 738 -54.61 51.96 13.24
N ARG A 739 -55.27 50.79 13.27
CA ARG A 739 -56.74 50.69 13.32
C ARG A 739 -57.34 51.34 14.58
N THR A 740 -56.63 51.30 15.71
CA THR A 740 -57.06 51.97 16.95
C THR A 740 -56.83 53.49 16.94
N GLY A 741 -56.27 54.03 15.85
CA GLY A 741 -56.04 55.47 15.67
C GLY A 741 -54.65 55.96 16.09
N TYR A 742 -53.71 55.07 16.44
CA TYR A 742 -52.32 55.47 16.68
C TYR A 742 -51.63 55.87 15.37
N GLY A 743 -50.73 56.86 15.43
CA GLY A 743 -49.89 57.22 14.29
C GLY A 743 -48.85 56.15 13.98
N LEU A 744 -48.38 56.07 12.73
CA LEU A 744 -47.40 55.07 12.27
C LEU A 744 -46.14 54.99 13.16
N LEU A 745 -45.62 56.13 13.62
CA LEU A 745 -44.44 56.13 14.51
C LEU A 745 -44.75 55.54 15.90
N GLN A 746 -45.97 55.71 16.42
CA GLN A 746 -46.40 55.10 17.69
C GLN A 746 -46.61 53.59 17.53
N ALA A 747 -47.19 53.16 16.41
CA ALA A 747 -47.32 51.74 16.07
C ALA A 747 -45.93 51.06 15.97
N ILE A 748 -44.94 51.73 15.36
CA ILE A 748 -43.55 51.26 15.29
C ILE A 748 -42.90 51.22 16.68
N ASP A 749 -43.18 52.16 17.59
CA ASP A 749 -42.68 52.12 18.99
C ASP A 749 -43.28 50.95 19.78
N ALA A 750 -44.55 50.59 19.53
CA ALA A 750 -45.18 49.41 20.13
C ALA A 750 -44.45 48.13 19.70
N VAL A 751 -44.21 47.96 18.38
CA VAL A 751 -43.43 46.84 17.84
C VAL A 751 -42.01 46.78 18.43
N ALA A 752 -41.34 47.92 18.57
CA ALA A 752 -39.99 48.01 19.13
C ALA A 752 -39.88 47.57 20.61
N ARG A 753 -41.01 47.52 21.34
CA ARG A 753 -41.08 47.12 22.75
C ARG A 753 -41.65 45.72 22.95
N GLU A 754 -42.61 45.32 22.11
CA GLU A 754 -43.39 44.09 22.30
C GLU A 754 -42.89 42.91 21.46
N SER A 755 -42.11 43.16 20.39
CA SER A 755 -41.58 42.09 19.54
C SER A 755 -40.32 41.43 20.10
N ASP A 756 -40.08 40.19 19.70
CA ASP A 756 -38.83 39.49 19.98
C ASP A 756 -37.66 40.02 19.13
N ALA A 757 -36.43 39.75 19.58
CA ALA A 757 -35.24 39.96 18.76
C ALA A 757 -35.25 38.99 17.56
N PRO A 758 -34.85 39.41 16.34
CA PRO A 758 -34.18 40.67 16.00
C PRO A 758 -35.12 41.84 15.61
N THR A 759 -36.44 41.64 15.56
CA THR A 759 -37.39 42.66 15.08
C THR A 759 -37.42 43.89 15.99
N CYS A 760 -37.43 43.71 17.31
CA CYS A 760 -37.43 44.84 18.24
C CYS A 760 -36.16 45.71 18.14
N ASP A 761 -34.99 45.13 17.85
CA ASP A 761 -33.73 45.87 17.71
C ASP A 761 -33.77 46.80 16.48
N GLU A 762 -34.25 46.29 15.34
CA GLU A 762 -34.33 47.07 14.10
C GLU A 762 -35.43 48.13 14.15
N PHE A 763 -36.60 47.81 14.74
CA PHE A 763 -37.68 48.77 14.92
C PHE A 763 -37.32 49.84 15.97
N ARG A 764 -36.59 49.49 17.04
CA ARG A 764 -36.05 50.46 18.00
C ARG A 764 -35.06 51.42 17.33
N ARG A 765 -34.23 50.92 16.40
CA ARG A 765 -33.35 51.75 15.59
C ARG A 765 -34.14 52.73 14.72
N ILE A 766 -35.26 52.30 14.12
CA ILE A 766 -36.16 53.19 13.36
C ILE A 766 -36.70 54.31 14.26
N VAL A 767 -37.23 53.97 15.44
CA VAL A 767 -37.77 54.97 16.38
C VAL A 767 -36.70 55.99 16.79
N LEU A 768 -35.49 55.52 17.07
CA LEU A 768 -34.36 56.40 17.44
C LEU A 768 -33.97 57.32 16.29
N GLU A 769 -33.81 56.80 15.08
CA GLU A 769 -33.44 57.59 13.91
C GLU A 769 -34.54 58.61 13.54
N ALA A 770 -35.82 58.23 13.64
CA ALA A 770 -36.95 59.12 13.42
C ALA A 770 -37.02 60.25 14.46
N ARG A 771 -36.78 59.96 15.75
CA ARG A 771 -36.71 60.98 16.82
C ARG A 771 -35.52 61.94 16.64
N LEU A 772 -34.47 61.51 15.95
CA LEU A 772 -33.33 62.36 15.56
C LEU A 772 -33.59 63.18 14.28
N GLY A 773 -34.83 63.19 13.77
CA GLY A 773 -35.24 63.99 12.62
C GLY A 773 -34.98 63.34 11.26
N ARG A 774 -34.63 62.04 11.22
CA ARG A 774 -34.49 61.30 9.98
C ARG A 774 -35.87 60.89 9.46
N ASP A 775 -36.09 61.02 8.15
CA ASP A 775 -37.37 60.67 7.52
C ASP A 775 -37.71 59.17 7.71
N LEU A 776 -38.98 58.89 8.02
CA LEU A 776 -39.45 57.55 8.38
C LEU A 776 -39.39 56.59 7.19
N ALA A 777 -39.83 57.03 6.01
CA ALA A 777 -39.80 56.25 4.78
C ALA A 777 -38.34 55.86 4.42
N THR A 778 -37.43 56.84 4.50
CA THR A 778 -35.99 56.63 4.29
C THR A 778 -35.39 55.63 5.28
N THR A 779 -35.87 55.63 6.52
CA THR A 779 -35.37 54.73 7.58
C THR A 779 -35.90 53.30 7.39
N LEU A 780 -37.15 53.14 6.95
CA LEU A 780 -37.75 51.85 6.56
C LEU A 780 -37.06 51.25 5.33
N ARG A 781 -36.75 52.06 4.31
CA ARG A 781 -35.95 51.66 3.14
C ARG A 781 -34.56 51.17 3.54
N ALA A 782 -33.89 51.89 4.44
CA ALA A 782 -32.57 51.50 4.96
C ALA A 782 -32.62 50.18 5.76
N LEU A 783 -33.72 49.92 6.47
CA LEU A 783 -33.96 48.61 7.10
C LEU A 783 -34.16 47.51 6.05
N SER A 784 -34.99 47.75 5.03
CA SER A 784 -35.23 46.79 3.95
C SER A 784 -33.94 46.38 3.24
N ALA A 785 -33.11 47.35 2.86
CA ALA A 785 -31.80 47.08 2.25
C ALA A 785 -30.86 46.28 3.16
N ARG A 786 -30.90 46.53 4.49
CA ARG A 786 -30.05 45.84 5.46
C ARG A 786 -30.47 44.40 5.69
N ILE A 787 -31.76 44.15 5.96
CA ILE A 787 -32.29 42.79 6.18
C ILE A 787 -32.35 42.01 4.85
N ASN A 788 -32.45 42.72 3.73
CA ASN A 788 -32.50 42.21 2.37
C ASN A 788 -33.67 41.23 2.15
N SER A 789 -34.83 41.45 2.79
CA SER A 789 -35.99 40.56 2.71
C SER A 789 -36.99 41.05 1.67
N GLU A 790 -37.24 40.25 0.64
CA GLU A 790 -38.22 40.53 -0.42
C GLU A 790 -39.63 40.78 0.16
N ASP A 791 -40.07 39.97 1.12
CA ASP A 791 -41.38 40.15 1.77
C ASP A 791 -41.49 41.47 2.55
N PHE A 792 -40.37 41.97 3.12
CA PHE A 792 -40.36 43.24 3.85
C PHE A 792 -40.22 44.42 2.91
N GLU A 793 -39.58 44.23 1.75
CA GLU A 793 -39.51 45.23 0.70
C GLU A 793 -40.91 45.58 0.18
N TRP A 794 -41.79 44.59 -0.02
CA TRP A 794 -43.20 44.83 -0.37
C TRP A 794 -43.97 45.60 0.71
N VAL A 795 -43.70 45.32 1.99
CA VAL A 795 -44.29 46.07 3.11
C VAL A 795 -43.85 47.53 3.07
N VAL A 796 -42.56 47.81 2.89
CA VAL A 796 -42.05 49.18 2.82
C VAL A 796 -42.66 49.91 1.62
N GLN A 797 -42.72 49.27 0.45
CA GLN A 797 -43.34 49.84 -0.75
C GLN A 797 -44.83 50.17 -0.51
N ALA A 798 -45.59 49.28 0.13
CA ALA A 798 -46.99 49.51 0.46
C ALA A 798 -47.16 50.69 1.43
N ILE A 799 -46.32 50.79 2.46
CA ILE A 799 -46.32 51.91 3.41
C ILE A 799 -46.01 53.23 2.70
N GLU A 800 -45.01 53.26 1.80
CA GLU A 800 -44.63 54.48 1.06
C GLU A 800 -45.73 54.95 0.12
N ILE A 801 -46.29 54.04 -0.69
CA ILE A 801 -47.37 54.34 -1.64
C ILE A 801 -48.59 54.91 -0.91
N HIS A 802 -48.97 54.33 0.23
CA HIS A 802 -50.14 54.80 0.99
C HIS A 802 -49.88 56.02 1.86
N HIS A 803 -48.64 56.24 2.28
CA HIS A 803 -48.28 57.47 2.97
C HIS A 803 -48.39 58.70 2.03
N ASP A 804 -48.00 58.55 0.76
CA ASP A 804 -47.99 59.65 -0.21
C ASP A 804 -49.37 59.92 -0.83
N ILE A 805 -50.19 58.88 -1.03
CA ILE A 805 -51.49 58.97 -1.73
C ILE A 805 -52.66 59.18 -0.75
N GLY A 806 -52.49 58.79 0.52
CA GLY A 806 -53.54 58.80 1.55
C GLY A 806 -54.52 57.64 1.41
N GLY A 807 -54.72 56.86 2.47
CA GLY A 807 -55.60 55.68 2.49
C GLY A 807 -55.58 54.97 3.86
N ASP A 808 -56.39 53.91 4.01
CA ASP A 808 -56.36 53.08 5.23
C ASP A 808 -55.15 52.13 5.20
N LEU A 809 -54.04 52.60 5.77
CA LEU A 809 -52.82 51.81 5.89
C LEU A 809 -53.03 50.52 6.71
N ALA A 810 -54.00 50.48 7.62
CA ALA A 810 -54.28 49.28 8.41
C ALA A 810 -54.87 48.16 7.54
N GLU A 811 -55.72 48.48 6.56
CA GLU A 811 -56.31 47.50 5.64
C GLU A 811 -55.24 46.88 4.73
N VAL A 812 -54.38 47.71 4.13
CA VAL A 812 -53.32 47.23 3.24
C VAL A 812 -52.25 46.42 3.97
N LEU A 813 -51.88 46.81 5.19
CA LEU A 813 -50.94 46.02 5.99
C LEU A 813 -51.52 44.65 6.38
N ASP A 814 -52.83 44.55 6.61
CA ASP A 814 -53.51 43.27 6.88
C ASP A 814 -53.51 42.34 5.67
N GLU A 815 -53.76 42.88 4.47
CA GLU A 815 -53.74 42.10 3.21
C GLU A 815 -52.32 41.63 2.83
N VAL A 816 -51.31 42.46 3.05
CA VAL A 816 -49.91 42.07 2.89
C VAL A 816 -49.53 41.01 3.94
N ALA A 817 -50.00 41.15 5.19
CA ALA A 817 -49.73 40.19 6.26
C ALA A 817 -50.41 38.82 6.04
N SER A 818 -51.61 38.76 5.47
CA SER A 818 -52.28 37.50 5.12
C SER A 818 -51.53 36.80 3.99
N THR A 819 -51.17 37.52 2.93
CA THR A 819 -50.41 37.01 1.78
C THR A 819 -49.05 36.43 2.19
N ILE A 820 -48.30 37.14 3.05
CA ILE A 820 -47.00 36.65 3.57
C ILE A 820 -47.18 35.37 4.41
N ARG A 821 -48.24 35.28 5.22
CA ARG A 821 -48.52 34.09 6.04
C ARG A 821 -48.87 32.86 5.20
N GLU A 822 -49.74 33.02 4.20
CA GLU A 822 -50.09 31.95 3.25
C GLU A 822 -48.84 31.45 2.52
N ARG A 823 -48.01 32.37 2.01
CA ARG A 823 -46.73 32.06 1.35
C ARG A 823 -45.79 31.29 2.28
N ALA A 824 -45.66 31.73 3.54
CA ALA A 824 -44.82 31.06 4.54
C ALA A 824 -45.30 29.64 4.87
N GLN A 825 -46.61 29.40 4.89
CA GLN A 825 -47.19 28.07 5.13
C GLN A 825 -46.89 27.09 4.00
N VAL A 826 -47.02 27.53 2.74
CA VAL A 826 -46.64 26.72 1.56
C VAL A 826 -45.16 26.35 1.61
N PHE A 827 -44.28 27.31 1.94
CA PHE A 827 -42.85 27.02 2.07
C PHE A 827 -42.51 26.07 3.22
N ARG A 828 -43.23 26.13 4.35
CA ARG A 828 -43.07 25.17 5.45
C ARG A 828 -43.46 23.76 5.01
N GLN A 829 -44.57 23.60 4.31
CA GLN A 829 -45.00 22.30 3.75
C GLN A 829 -43.97 21.73 2.78
N VAL A 830 -43.44 22.56 1.88
CA VAL A 830 -42.41 22.12 0.92
C VAL A 830 -41.11 21.72 1.62
N ARG A 831 -40.69 22.45 2.65
CA ARG A 831 -39.50 22.09 3.44
C ARG A 831 -39.66 20.79 4.21
N ALA A 832 -40.88 20.49 4.67
CA ALA A 832 -41.21 19.24 5.32
C ALA A 832 -41.19 18.07 4.32
N LEU A 833 -41.85 18.21 3.17
CA LEU A 833 -41.87 17.20 2.10
C LEU A 833 -40.48 16.92 1.52
N SER A 834 -39.61 17.93 1.44
CA SER A 834 -38.23 17.77 0.96
C SER A 834 -37.22 17.37 2.04
N ALA A 835 -37.65 17.18 3.30
CA ALA A 835 -36.73 16.85 4.40
C ALA A 835 -36.09 15.46 4.23
N GLU A 836 -36.87 14.48 3.79
CA GLU A 836 -36.40 13.11 3.56
C GLU A 836 -35.30 13.06 2.49
N GLY A 837 -35.56 13.65 1.31
CA GLY A 837 -34.56 13.72 0.23
C GLY A 837 -33.29 14.48 0.61
N ARG A 838 -33.40 15.52 1.45
CA ARG A 838 -32.22 16.24 1.98
C ARG A 838 -31.42 15.41 2.97
N LEU A 839 -32.09 14.62 3.83
CA LEU A 839 -31.42 13.77 4.81
C LEU A 839 -30.68 12.62 4.12
N SER A 840 -31.32 11.95 3.15
CA SER A 840 -30.69 10.88 2.38
C SER A 840 -29.46 11.39 1.61
N ALA A 841 -29.57 12.56 0.98
CA ALA A 841 -28.43 13.20 0.31
C ALA A 841 -27.29 13.54 1.29
N ALA A 842 -27.60 14.00 2.50
CA ALA A 842 -26.60 14.31 3.52
C ALA A 842 -25.87 13.05 4.02
N ILE A 843 -26.59 11.95 4.25
CA ILE A 843 -26.01 10.68 4.68
C ILE A 843 -25.09 10.12 3.59
N LEU A 844 -25.56 10.08 2.34
CA LEU A 844 -24.77 9.60 1.19
C LEU A 844 -23.47 10.40 0.99
N LEU A 845 -23.51 11.72 1.17
CA LEU A 845 -22.33 12.58 1.08
C LEU A 845 -21.38 12.42 2.28
N ALA A 846 -21.89 12.06 3.46
CA ALA A 846 -21.09 11.90 4.67
C ALA A 846 -20.40 10.53 4.77
N LEU A 847 -21.02 9.48 4.22
CA LEU A 847 -20.59 8.08 4.40
C LEU A 847 -19.12 7.82 4.02
N PRO A 848 -18.57 8.29 2.90
CA PRO A 848 -17.17 8.07 2.56
C PRO A 848 -16.19 8.63 3.59
N PHE A 849 -16.48 9.80 4.18
CA PHE A 849 -15.63 10.41 5.19
C PHE A 849 -15.69 9.67 6.53
N VAL A 850 -16.87 9.16 6.90
CA VAL A 850 -17.03 8.34 8.10
C VAL A 850 -16.26 7.02 7.95
N VAL A 851 -16.33 6.38 6.78
CA VAL A 851 -15.59 5.15 6.49
C VAL A 851 -14.09 5.40 6.48
N ILE A 852 -13.61 6.43 5.77
CA ILE A 852 -12.18 6.80 5.75
C ILE A 852 -11.68 7.11 7.17
N GLY A 853 -12.45 7.87 7.95
CA GLY A 853 -12.13 8.18 9.33
C GLY A 853 -12.09 6.94 10.22
N GLY A 854 -13.07 6.05 10.08
CA GLY A 854 -13.13 4.78 10.81
C GLY A 854 -11.96 3.85 10.50
N ILE A 855 -11.61 3.69 9.23
CA ILE A 855 -10.45 2.90 8.80
C ILE A 855 -9.15 3.55 9.28
N SER A 856 -9.01 4.87 9.19
CA SER A 856 -7.82 5.59 9.68
C SER A 856 -7.57 5.39 11.18
N ILE A 857 -8.63 5.19 11.98
CA ILE A 857 -8.50 4.91 13.41
C ILE A 857 -8.21 3.43 13.67
N THR A 858 -8.81 2.53 12.88
CA THR A 858 -8.75 1.07 13.14
C THR A 858 -7.49 0.43 12.54
N ASN A 859 -7.03 0.90 11.39
CA ASN A 859 -5.84 0.39 10.68
C ASN A 859 -5.09 1.55 10.00
N PRO A 860 -4.20 2.24 10.73
CA PRO A 860 -3.44 3.38 10.19
C PRO A 860 -2.52 2.99 9.03
N SER A 861 -1.89 1.81 9.10
CA SER A 861 -0.97 1.33 8.05
C SER A 861 -1.64 1.13 6.69
N TYR A 862 -2.92 0.75 6.67
CA TYR A 862 -3.67 0.64 5.41
C TYR A 862 -3.89 2.00 4.73
N MET A 863 -4.06 3.07 5.52
CA MET A 863 -4.31 4.41 5.00
C MET A 863 -3.02 5.10 4.55
N ASP A 864 -1.87 4.73 5.10
CA ASP A 864 -0.57 5.32 4.72
C ASP A 864 -0.27 5.13 3.23
N GLU A 865 -0.63 3.99 2.65
CA GLU A 865 -0.42 3.72 1.23
C GLU A 865 -1.29 4.61 0.32
N LEU A 866 -2.51 4.96 0.78
CA LEU A 866 -3.42 5.86 0.05
C LEU A 866 -2.91 7.30 -0.03
N PHE A 867 -2.18 7.78 0.99
CA PHE A 867 -1.67 9.14 1.06
C PHE A 867 -0.22 9.31 0.58
N SER A 868 0.58 8.24 0.60
CA SER A 868 2.00 8.26 0.22
C SER A 868 2.24 7.90 -1.24
N THR A 869 1.41 7.04 -1.84
CA THR A 869 1.59 6.61 -3.23
C THR A 869 0.96 7.59 -4.23
N SER A 870 1.58 7.73 -5.40
CA SER A 870 1.08 8.55 -6.50
C SER A 870 -0.28 8.04 -7.02
N VAL A 871 -0.46 6.71 -7.06
CA VAL A 871 -1.72 6.06 -7.42
C VAL A 871 -2.80 6.39 -6.38
N GLY A 872 -2.49 6.29 -5.07
CA GLY A 872 -3.42 6.63 -3.99
C GLY A 872 -3.91 8.09 -4.07
N LEU A 873 -3.00 9.04 -4.29
CA LEU A 873 -3.33 10.45 -4.50
C LEU A 873 -4.22 10.67 -5.74
N SER A 874 -3.98 9.94 -6.82
CA SER A 874 -4.80 10.04 -8.03
C SER A 874 -6.22 9.49 -7.82
N LEU A 875 -6.38 8.41 -7.05
CA LEU A 875 -7.67 7.85 -6.67
C LEU A 875 -8.44 8.79 -5.75
N LEU A 876 -7.77 9.43 -4.78
CA LEU A 876 -8.36 10.46 -3.92
C LEU A 876 -8.85 11.65 -4.73
N ALA A 877 -8.05 12.13 -5.70
CA ALA A 877 -8.45 13.21 -6.59
C ALA A 877 -9.66 12.81 -7.45
N GLY A 878 -9.66 11.62 -8.03
CA GLY A 878 -10.79 11.08 -8.80
C GLY A 878 -12.07 10.95 -7.96
N GLY A 879 -11.93 10.43 -6.74
CA GLY A 879 -13.02 10.34 -5.76
C GLY A 879 -13.60 11.71 -5.39
N ALA A 880 -12.74 12.70 -5.16
CA ALA A 880 -13.17 14.07 -4.86
C ALA A 880 -13.95 14.71 -6.03
N VAL A 881 -13.54 14.45 -7.28
CA VAL A 881 -14.27 14.89 -8.48
C VAL A 881 -15.64 14.22 -8.56
N LEU A 882 -15.70 12.89 -8.41
CA LEU A 882 -16.96 12.15 -8.43
C LEU A 882 -17.92 12.59 -7.31
N MET A 883 -17.41 12.79 -6.09
CA MET A 883 -18.19 13.33 -4.98
C MET A 883 -18.73 14.72 -5.29
N SER A 884 -17.93 15.57 -5.92
CA SER A 884 -18.36 16.92 -6.32
C SER A 884 -19.47 16.87 -7.37
N VAL A 885 -19.35 16.00 -8.37
CA VAL A 885 -20.39 15.78 -9.40
C VAL A 885 -21.66 15.24 -8.76
N GLY A 886 -21.56 14.22 -7.91
CA GLY A 886 -22.70 13.64 -7.19
C GLY A 886 -23.40 14.67 -6.30
N ALA A 887 -22.64 15.49 -5.57
CA ALA A 887 -23.17 16.57 -4.74
C ALA A 887 -23.94 17.62 -5.57
N LEU A 888 -23.41 18.00 -6.74
CA LEU A 888 -24.09 18.93 -7.66
C LEU A 888 -25.40 18.33 -8.20
N TRP A 889 -25.40 17.04 -8.51
CA TRP A 889 -26.56 16.34 -9.03
C TRP A 889 -27.67 16.23 -7.97
N LEU A 890 -27.31 15.80 -6.75
CA LEU A 890 -28.21 15.76 -5.60
C LEU A 890 -28.76 17.16 -5.28
N ARG A 891 -27.91 18.19 -5.29
CA ARG A 891 -28.34 19.57 -5.07
C ARG A 891 -29.37 20.03 -6.11
N LYS A 892 -29.28 19.56 -7.35
CA LYS A 892 -30.25 19.91 -8.42
C LYS A 892 -31.58 19.16 -8.25
N ILE A 893 -31.54 17.89 -7.85
CA ILE A 893 -32.73 17.06 -7.62
C ILE A 893 -33.52 17.55 -6.40
N VAL A 894 -32.82 17.94 -5.33
CA VAL A 894 -33.42 18.28 -4.04
C VAL A 894 -33.84 19.75 -3.94
N LYS A 895 -33.37 20.62 -4.84
CA LYS A 895 -33.77 22.03 -4.84
C LYS A 895 -35.23 22.13 -5.34
N PRO A 896 -36.18 22.58 -4.49
CA PRO A 896 -37.54 22.76 -4.94
C PRO A 896 -37.56 23.84 -6.04
N VAL A 897 -38.17 23.50 -7.18
CA VAL A 897 -38.37 24.43 -8.30
C VAL A 897 -39.61 25.26 -7.97
N PHE A 898 -39.41 26.57 -7.81
CA PHE A 898 -40.47 27.58 -7.76
C PHE A 898 -40.19 28.59 -8.86
#